data_AF-A0AAV1L0U5-F1
#
_entry.id   AF-A0AAV1L0U5-F1
#
_cell.length_a   1.000
_cell.length_b   1.000
_cell.length_c   1.000
_cell.angle_alpha   90.00
_cell.angle_beta   90.00
_cell.angle_gamma   90.00
#
_symmetry.space_group_name_H-M   'P 1'
#
loop_
_entity.id
_entity.type
_entity.pdbx_description
1 polymer ?
#
loop_
_entity_poly.entity_id
_entity_poly.type
_entity_poly.pdbx_seq_one_letter_code
_entity_poly.pdbx_strand_id
1 'polypeptide(L)'
;MIRYGNYSFNKKNKFHCSCFKNAKINPTLAGCTDDAAAVSVLPYQWTPRKCGSILANYLKERRESYFKILKALEDSKDKVNGDIEYKVRVLAETLLCTINKNQYDIDCIVKKLDLTDGTLSGEGRICALKEINKFILERVQDISNFKEDALRLEKERANALRNILHDHFHRIIAIGHRSSKELLQECDEKIYNINQQLLSNCAAYSDLDIQLRAQANRSMIKARSILNQLCLGVKTIKRAGSALSECSNNHDIQKRSGSASHAKVISTNTTINVKEIEDCVFKLSEEYQNTIKNVYMNYVDKLKEFYKNIGIRNFILNKICCTNKFSVSVLDQIVEETQRISGISVQTKVPPCPDFSELAECFNMISKSLNSVGKQLTYIYNILHDASHLWDAHMLRLALAQKLTLAAVEDLISKHDSIELANEITFNITFEQLVTANDKEKLQQYYDALELLLKQTEEAYLHHSDIEVGRLEEISKLHIPLANILQAELDFYINKYLKTNYEPNISEDNLSDSRLSNSGCNMKTSLLRVIFQVEDQEEILINWGNGFLESFQNNLPLLSEKLEHQIRLWVEEKSLPLKKRHSLKIMSLNIRKDRIKAARDLRLAELRKNEACLESHLGAINQLANTLPMEVSKFMTLEDAGLYPFCQWIRKIEAGMEELQAHTVDVETKRLKMLSFAQRLTNHRRRFEESLNSATDLYRKTIERQVQEARVSNVRFLTHLKLHHEGGRFSAVESSKICTALVKGGDALETCMAQSLDVLKERHTELLLQADQLLQPLQKIAEEMLKGTGKSVSDKYKQFRHKK
;
A
#
# COMPACT_ATOMS: atom_id res chain seq x y z
N MET A 1 -12.96 53.40 22.75
CA MET A 1 -13.49 54.45 23.65
C MET A 1 -12.93 54.19 25.04
N ILE A 2 -12.23 55.16 25.65
CA ILE A 2 -11.87 55.24 27.09
C ILE A 2 -10.78 54.20 27.51
N ARG A 3 -9.62 54.51 28.12
CA ARG A 3 -9.22 55.58 29.06
C ARG A 3 -7.68 55.76 28.98
N TYR A 4 -7.22 57.00 28.80
CA TYR A 4 -5.84 57.38 29.13
C TYR A 4 -5.66 57.33 30.65
N GLY A 5 -4.70 56.53 31.12
CA GLY A 5 -4.26 56.52 32.52
C GLY A 5 -3.23 57.63 32.73
N ASN A 6 -3.68 58.74 33.31
CA ASN A 6 -2.82 59.80 33.83
C ASN A 6 -1.92 59.26 34.94
N TYR A 7 -0.60 59.31 34.76
CA TYR A 7 0.33 59.34 35.89
C TYR A 7 0.67 60.79 36.24
N SER A 8 0.21 61.18 37.42
CA SER A 8 0.52 62.41 38.14
C SER A 8 2.01 62.46 38.49
N PHE A 9 2.74 63.45 37.97
CA PHE A 9 4.01 63.87 38.55
C PHE A 9 3.72 64.89 39.67
N ASN A 10 3.60 64.38 40.89
CA ASN A 10 3.53 65.24 42.06
C ASN A 10 4.91 65.87 42.30
N LYS A 11 4.99 67.20 42.16
CA LYS A 11 6.13 68.02 42.57
C LYS A 11 6.44 67.74 44.04
N LYS A 12 7.61 67.14 44.32
CA LYS A 12 8.56 67.44 45.42
C LYS A 12 9.52 66.28 45.59
N ASN A 13 10.71 66.42 45.00
CA ASN A 13 12.01 66.16 45.65
C ASN A 13 13.11 66.44 44.61
N LYS A 14 13.86 67.52 44.84
CA LYS A 14 15.08 67.82 44.10
C LYS A 14 16.11 66.76 44.48
N PHE A 15 16.43 65.85 43.57
CA PHE A 15 17.67 65.09 43.66
C PHE A 15 18.79 65.94 43.05
N HIS A 16 19.75 66.34 43.88
CA HIS A 16 21.00 66.92 43.43
C HIS A 16 21.91 65.79 42.95
N CYS A 17 22.07 65.66 41.63
CA CYS A 17 23.19 64.95 41.03
C CYS A 17 24.37 65.93 40.97
N SER A 18 25.47 65.60 41.64
CA SER A 18 26.62 66.49 41.86
C SER A 18 27.56 66.67 40.66
N CYS A 19 27.20 66.22 39.44
CA CYS A 19 28.18 66.09 38.35
C CYS A 19 27.88 66.82 37.03
N PHE A 20 26.79 67.57 36.86
CA PHE A 20 26.58 68.30 35.60
C PHE A 20 26.00 69.71 35.82
N LYS A 21 26.83 70.74 35.57
CA LYS A 21 26.38 72.13 35.40
C LYS A 21 25.96 72.33 33.93
N ASN A 22 24.72 72.77 33.76
CA ASN A 22 24.17 73.45 32.58
C ASN A 22 24.18 72.69 31.24
N ALA A 23 23.22 71.79 31.07
CA ALA A 23 22.47 71.67 29.82
C ALA A 23 21.01 71.37 30.19
N LYS A 24 20.05 72.12 29.62
CA LYS A 24 18.63 71.76 29.69
C LYS A 24 18.43 70.50 28.84
N ILE A 25 18.71 69.34 29.42
CA ILE A 25 18.29 68.06 28.87
C ILE A 25 16.86 67.86 29.37
N ASN A 26 15.89 67.86 28.45
CA ASN A 26 14.56 67.39 28.76
C ASN A 26 14.70 65.98 29.36
N PRO A 27 14.14 65.69 30.54
CA PRO A 27 14.24 64.36 31.11
C PRO A 27 13.60 63.40 30.11
N THR A 28 14.43 62.58 29.46
CA THR A 28 13.97 61.49 28.62
C THR A 28 13.10 60.61 29.49
N LEU A 29 11.84 60.46 29.09
CA LEU A 29 10.91 59.52 29.73
C LEU A 29 11.59 58.15 29.81
N ALA A 30 11.52 57.51 30.99
CA ALA A 30 11.84 56.10 31.10
C ALA A 30 10.96 55.31 30.11
N GLY A 31 11.57 54.50 29.26
CA GLY A 31 10.88 53.77 28.19
C GLY A 31 10.97 54.41 26.81
N CYS A 32 12.01 55.20 26.52
CA CYS A 32 12.28 55.61 25.14
C CYS A 32 12.78 54.43 24.29
N THR A 33 12.74 54.57 22.97
CA THR A 33 13.22 53.54 22.02
C THR A 33 14.68 53.17 22.22
N ASP A 34 15.48 54.10 22.75
CA ASP A 34 16.91 53.92 22.99
C ASP A 34 17.18 53.07 24.25
N ASP A 35 16.31 53.14 25.26
CA ASP A 35 16.36 52.25 26.43
C ASP A 35 16.07 50.80 26.04
N ALA A 36 15.16 50.59 25.07
CA ALA A 36 14.82 49.26 24.56
C ALA A 36 16.00 48.63 23.78
N ALA A 37 16.74 49.44 23.02
CA ALA A 37 17.95 49.02 22.31
C ALA A 37 19.13 48.78 23.26
N ALA A 38 19.26 49.56 24.34
CA ALA A 38 20.34 49.37 25.33
C ALA A 38 20.15 48.10 26.18
N VAL A 39 18.90 47.75 26.52
CA VAL A 39 18.57 46.58 27.34
C VAL A 39 18.61 45.28 26.54
N SER A 40 18.27 45.28 25.25
CA SER A 40 18.30 44.09 24.38
C SER A 40 19.72 43.53 24.15
N VAL A 41 20.75 44.32 24.44
CA VAL A 41 22.18 43.95 24.33
C VAL A 41 22.71 43.34 25.64
N LEU A 42 21.94 43.36 26.73
CA LEU A 42 22.40 42.87 28.03
C LEU A 42 22.40 41.32 28.10
N PRO A 43 23.44 40.69 28.68
CA PRO A 43 23.49 39.24 28.84
C PRO A 43 22.38 38.67 29.73
N TYR A 44 21.90 37.47 29.43
CA TYR A 44 20.77 36.80 30.12
C TYR A 44 20.94 36.68 31.65
N GLN A 45 22.17 36.51 32.14
CA GLN A 45 22.50 36.39 33.57
C GLN A 45 22.91 37.72 34.21
N TRP A 46 22.76 38.83 33.50
CA TRP A 46 23.19 40.14 33.99
C TRP A 46 22.31 40.58 35.15
N THR A 47 22.87 40.51 36.35
CA THR A 47 22.27 41.06 37.56
C THR A 47 22.95 42.39 37.87
N PRO A 48 22.22 43.52 37.81
CA PRO A 48 22.81 44.81 38.10
C PRO A 48 23.29 44.86 39.56
N ARG A 49 24.60 45.05 39.77
CA ARG A 49 25.22 45.07 41.12
C ARG A 49 24.67 46.17 42.03
N LYS A 50 24.08 47.23 41.47
CA LYS A 50 23.35 48.30 42.19
C LYS A 50 22.22 48.81 41.30
N CYS A 51 21.01 48.28 41.48
CA CYS A 51 19.82 48.72 40.76
C CYS A 51 18.94 49.59 41.66
N GLY A 52 18.56 50.79 41.21
CA GLY A 52 17.43 51.50 41.83
C GLY A 52 16.13 50.69 41.66
N SER A 53 15.17 50.85 42.57
CA SER A 53 13.89 50.11 42.56
C SER A 53 13.13 50.19 41.23
N ILE A 54 13.33 51.26 40.47
CA ILE A 54 12.68 51.52 39.17
C ILE A 54 13.13 50.53 38.09
N LEU A 55 14.44 50.33 37.89
CA LEU A 55 14.96 49.45 36.83
C LEU A 55 14.70 47.96 37.17
N ALA A 56 14.77 47.59 38.45
CA ALA A 56 14.40 46.25 38.91
C ALA A 56 12.90 45.94 38.68
N ASN A 57 12.01 46.90 38.97
CA ASN A 57 10.58 46.76 38.69
C ASN A 57 10.30 46.68 37.18
N TYR A 58 10.98 47.48 36.36
CA TYR A 58 10.85 47.47 34.90
C TYR A 58 11.25 46.12 34.27
N LEU A 59 12.39 45.54 34.69
CA LEU A 59 12.83 44.22 34.22
C LEU A 59 11.88 43.11 34.68
N LYS A 60 11.33 43.23 35.90
CA LYS A 60 10.32 42.29 36.42
C LYS A 60 9.02 42.35 35.62
N GLU A 61 8.52 43.54 35.32
CA GLU A 61 7.32 43.75 34.50
C GLU A 61 7.48 43.18 33.08
N ARG A 62 8.65 43.36 32.45
CA ARG A 62 8.95 42.75 31.14
C ARG A 62 9.01 41.22 31.20
N ARG A 63 9.59 40.65 32.25
CA ARG A 63 9.62 39.19 32.47
C ARG A 63 8.21 38.63 32.64
N GLU A 64 7.39 39.27 33.47
CA GLU A 64 5.99 38.89 33.70
C GLU A 64 5.16 39.02 32.40
N SER A 65 5.37 40.09 31.63
CA SER A 65 4.75 40.28 30.32
C SER A 65 5.15 39.20 29.33
N TYR A 66 6.43 38.81 29.29
CA TYR A 66 6.93 37.72 28.44
C TYR A 66 6.25 36.39 28.79
N PHE A 67 6.22 36.01 30.08
CA PHE A 67 5.54 34.78 30.50
C PHE A 67 4.02 34.81 30.25
N LYS A 68 3.38 35.98 30.37
CA LYS A 68 1.97 36.14 30.04
C LYS A 68 1.69 35.87 28.55
N ILE A 69 2.58 36.32 27.65
CA ILE A 69 2.45 36.05 26.21
C ILE A 69 2.74 34.58 25.90
N LEU A 70 3.72 33.95 26.55
CA LEU A 70 3.95 32.51 26.40
C LEU A 70 2.74 31.68 26.83
N LYS A 71 2.10 32.07 27.93
CA LYS A 71 0.86 31.41 28.37
C LYS A 71 -0.27 31.60 27.36
N ALA A 72 -0.46 32.83 26.86
CA ALA A 72 -1.47 33.12 25.84
C ALA A 72 -1.24 32.36 24.52
N LEU A 73 0.04 32.13 24.16
CA LEU A 73 0.42 31.30 23.01
C LEU A 73 0.00 29.84 23.22
N GLU A 74 0.25 29.26 24.40
CA GLU A 74 -0.15 27.88 24.70
C GLU A 74 -1.68 27.76 24.74
N ASP A 75 -2.38 28.68 25.41
CA ASP A 75 -3.85 28.72 25.46
C ASP A 75 -4.46 28.81 24.03
N SER A 76 -3.84 29.60 23.14
CA SER A 76 -4.28 29.75 21.75
C SER A 76 -4.03 28.49 20.91
N LYS A 77 -2.88 27.83 21.13
CA LYS A 77 -2.54 26.56 20.50
C LYS A 77 -3.52 25.46 20.93
N ASP A 78 -3.80 25.36 22.22
CA ASP A 78 -4.74 24.38 22.77
C ASP A 78 -6.15 24.59 22.23
N LYS A 79 -6.56 25.86 22.07
CA LYS A 79 -7.84 26.19 21.43
C LYS A 79 -7.90 25.69 19.98
N VAL A 80 -6.87 25.96 19.17
CA VAL A 80 -6.83 25.47 17.78
C VAL A 80 -6.83 23.96 17.71
N ASN A 81 -6.06 23.29 18.57
CA ASN A 81 -6.02 21.83 18.63
C ASN A 81 -7.41 21.28 19.02
N GLY A 82 -8.05 21.84 20.05
CA GLY A 82 -9.38 21.43 20.47
C GLY A 82 -10.45 21.61 19.39
N ASP A 83 -10.43 22.74 18.68
CA ASP A 83 -11.37 23.02 17.58
C ASP A 83 -11.21 22.02 16.42
N ILE A 84 -9.98 21.72 16.03
CA ILE A 84 -9.70 20.77 14.94
C ILE A 84 -9.98 19.33 15.39
N GLU A 85 -9.58 18.94 16.60
CA GLU A 85 -9.87 17.62 17.16
C GLU A 85 -11.37 17.35 17.25
N TYR A 86 -12.17 18.36 17.60
CA TYR A 86 -13.62 18.26 17.58
C TYR A 86 -14.14 17.99 16.16
N LYS A 87 -13.68 18.74 15.14
CA LYS A 87 -14.07 18.51 13.75
C LYS A 87 -13.68 17.12 13.25
N VAL A 88 -12.46 16.68 13.55
CA VAL A 88 -11.97 15.33 13.21
C VAL A 88 -12.82 14.26 13.90
N ARG A 89 -13.20 14.48 15.16
CA ARG A 89 -14.08 13.55 15.90
C ARG A 89 -15.44 13.43 15.22
N VAL A 90 -16.06 14.55 14.83
CA VAL A 90 -17.35 14.54 14.10
C VAL A 90 -17.23 13.78 12.78
N LEU A 91 -16.14 13.96 12.02
CA LEU A 91 -15.89 13.18 10.80
C LEU A 91 -15.73 11.68 11.11
N ALA A 92 -15.01 11.33 12.17
CA ALA A 92 -14.79 9.94 12.57
C ALA A 92 -16.08 9.26 13.04
N GLU A 93 -16.91 9.96 13.82
CA GLU A 93 -18.22 9.48 14.25
C GLU A 93 -19.17 9.29 13.06
N THR A 94 -19.14 10.22 12.09
CA THR A 94 -19.92 10.11 10.85
C THR A 94 -19.50 8.88 10.05
N LEU A 95 -18.20 8.68 9.86
CA LEU A 95 -17.67 7.50 9.17
C LEU A 95 -18.04 6.21 9.90
N LEU A 96 -17.94 6.19 11.23
CA LEU A 96 -18.32 5.03 12.05
C LEU A 96 -19.79 4.68 11.89
N CYS A 97 -20.68 5.68 11.88
CA CYS A 97 -22.10 5.49 11.60
C CYS A 97 -22.33 4.87 10.21
N THR A 98 -21.65 5.37 9.17
CA THR A 98 -21.76 4.82 7.82
C THR A 98 -21.22 3.39 7.72
N ILE A 99 -20.08 3.10 8.36
CA ILE A 99 -19.51 1.75 8.44
C ILE A 99 -20.48 0.78 9.11
N ASN A 100 -21.07 1.18 10.24
CA ASN A 100 -22.02 0.35 10.98
C ASN A 100 -23.31 0.12 10.18
N LYS A 101 -23.79 1.15 9.48
CA LYS A 101 -24.94 1.04 8.58
C LYS A 101 -24.66 0.08 7.43
N ASN A 102 -23.54 0.24 6.72
CA ASN A 102 -23.17 -0.65 5.61
C ASN A 102 -22.98 -2.10 6.10
N GLN A 103 -22.40 -2.30 7.29
CA GLN A 103 -22.28 -3.64 7.88
C GLN A 103 -23.65 -4.23 8.21
N TYR A 104 -24.56 -3.42 8.78
CA TYR A 104 -25.94 -3.84 9.05
C TYR A 104 -26.67 -4.21 7.76
N ASP A 105 -26.54 -3.41 6.69
CA ASP A 105 -27.18 -3.67 5.40
C ASP A 105 -26.63 -4.95 4.74
N ILE A 106 -25.31 -5.19 4.82
CA ILE A 106 -24.69 -6.46 4.40
C ILE A 106 -25.25 -7.63 5.22
N ASP A 107 -25.31 -7.50 6.55
CA ASP A 107 -25.84 -8.54 7.42
C ASP A 107 -27.35 -8.78 7.17
N CYS A 108 -28.12 -7.75 6.81
CA CYS A 108 -29.51 -7.86 6.41
C CYS A 108 -29.69 -8.61 5.09
N ILE A 109 -28.84 -8.37 4.08
CA ILE A 109 -28.83 -9.15 2.84
C ILE A 109 -28.58 -10.62 3.19
N VAL A 110 -27.53 -10.88 3.97
CA VAL A 110 -27.16 -12.25 4.37
C VAL A 110 -28.31 -12.93 5.13
N LYS A 111 -28.92 -12.25 6.12
CA LYS A 111 -30.05 -12.79 6.90
C LYS A 111 -31.30 -13.04 6.06
N LYS A 112 -31.64 -12.15 5.12
CA LYS A 112 -32.78 -12.36 4.22
C LYS A 112 -32.64 -13.65 3.40
N LEU A 113 -31.40 -13.96 2.98
CA LEU A 113 -31.08 -15.15 2.22
C LEU A 113 -30.95 -16.42 3.09
N ASP A 114 -30.70 -16.25 4.39
CA ASP A 114 -30.70 -17.34 5.39
C ASP A 114 -32.13 -17.76 5.81
N LEU A 115 -33.08 -16.81 5.75
CA LEU A 115 -34.49 -17.03 6.09
C LEU A 115 -35.32 -17.69 4.98
N THR A 116 -34.87 -17.63 3.73
CA THR A 116 -35.53 -18.34 2.62
C THR A 116 -35.29 -19.83 2.76
N ASP A 117 -36.36 -20.63 2.95
CA ASP A 117 -36.27 -22.09 3.01
C ASP A 117 -35.87 -22.65 1.64
N GLY A 118 -34.56 -22.93 1.48
CA GLY A 118 -33.97 -23.52 0.27
C GLY A 118 -32.50 -23.14 0.10
N THR A 119 -31.77 -23.87 -0.75
CA THR A 119 -30.41 -23.50 -1.17
C THR A 119 -30.43 -22.21 -1.99
N LEU A 120 -29.60 -21.23 -1.65
CA LEU A 120 -29.46 -19.99 -2.43
C LEU A 120 -29.00 -20.30 -3.87
N SER A 121 -29.76 -19.90 -4.87
CA SER A 121 -29.42 -20.12 -6.29
C SER A 121 -28.11 -19.41 -6.68
N GLY A 122 -27.38 -19.93 -7.67
CA GLY A 122 -26.14 -19.32 -8.15
C GLY A 122 -26.33 -17.87 -8.64
N GLU A 123 -27.46 -17.58 -9.28
CA GLU A 123 -27.85 -16.22 -9.69
C GLU A 123 -28.18 -15.33 -8.48
N GLY A 124 -28.88 -15.85 -7.48
CA GLY A 124 -29.17 -15.16 -6.22
C GLY A 124 -27.89 -14.77 -5.49
N ARG A 125 -26.88 -15.65 -5.49
CA ARG A 125 -25.54 -15.36 -4.95
C ARG A 125 -24.82 -14.25 -5.72
N ILE A 126 -24.84 -14.28 -7.05
CA ILE A 126 -24.19 -13.25 -7.87
C ILE A 126 -24.85 -11.89 -7.63
N CYS A 127 -26.17 -11.83 -7.55
CA CYS A 127 -26.91 -10.61 -7.21
C CYS A 127 -26.57 -10.12 -5.80
N ALA A 128 -26.57 -10.99 -4.79
CA ALA A 128 -26.19 -10.63 -3.42
C ALA A 128 -24.73 -10.13 -3.33
N LEU A 129 -23.80 -10.77 -4.03
CA LEU A 129 -22.40 -10.33 -4.11
C LEU A 129 -22.26 -8.97 -4.80
N LYS A 130 -23.06 -8.68 -5.84
CA LYS A 130 -23.07 -7.36 -6.48
C LYS A 130 -23.56 -6.27 -5.53
N GLU A 131 -24.61 -6.53 -4.76
CA GLU A 131 -25.11 -5.58 -3.75
C GLU A 131 -24.11 -5.37 -2.61
N ILE A 132 -23.52 -6.45 -2.09
CA ILE A 132 -22.47 -6.36 -1.05
C ILE A 132 -21.26 -5.60 -1.57
N ASN A 133 -20.81 -5.87 -2.81
CA ASN A 133 -19.71 -5.13 -3.42
C ASN A 133 -20.02 -3.65 -3.57
N LYS A 134 -21.27 -3.28 -3.87
CA LYS A 134 -21.69 -1.88 -3.89
C LYS A 134 -21.49 -1.21 -2.52
N PHE A 135 -21.96 -1.82 -1.43
CA PHE A 135 -21.77 -1.28 -0.07
C PHE A 135 -20.30 -1.22 0.36
N ILE A 136 -19.48 -2.20 -0.06
CA ILE A 136 -18.04 -2.19 0.20
C ILE A 136 -17.35 -1.08 -0.58
N LEU A 137 -17.71 -0.84 -1.85
CA LEU A 137 -17.16 0.26 -2.65
C LEU A 137 -17.55 1.62 -2.07
N GLU A 138 -18.82 1.80 -1.67
CA GLU A 138 -19.28 3.00 -0.96
C GLU A 138 -18.46 3.23 0.32
N ARG A 139 -18.28 2.18 1.13
CA ARG A 139 -17.45 2.25 2.34
C ARG A 139 -16.00 2.65 2.05
N VAL A 140 -15.37 2.08 1.01
CA VAL A 140 -13.99 2.42 0.62
C VAL A 140 -13.89 3.86 0.14
N GLN A 141 -14.91 4.36 -0.56
CA GLN A 141 -14.99 5.77 -0.96
C GLN A 141 -15.13 6.67 0.26
N ASP A 142 -15.99 6.35 1.22
CA ASP A 142 -16.17 7.13 2.45
C ASP A 142 -14.91 7.16 3.33
N ILE A 143 -14.17 6.05 3.41
CA ILE A 143 -12.85 6.01 4.07
C ILE A 143 -11.86 6.96 3.36
N SER A 144 -11.88 6.98 2.03
CA SER A 144 -11.03 7.87 1.23
C SER A 144 -11.40 9.34 1.46
N ASN A 145 -12.70 9.66 1.47
CA ASN A 145 -13.21 11.00 1.74
C ASN A 145 -12.83 11.46 3.16
N PHE A 146 -12.97 10.60 4.17
CA PHE A 146 -12.53 10.88 5.53
C PHE A 146 -11.05 11.24 5.60
N LYS A 147 -10.19 10.48 4.93
CA LYS A 147 -8.74 10.78 4.89
C LYS A 147 -8.47 12.14 4.26
N GLU A 148 -9.11 12.43 3.13
CA GLU A 148 -8.94 13.71 2.44
C GLU A 148 -9.39 14.89 3.31
N ASP A 149 -10.56 14.76 3.95
CA ASP A 149 -11.10 15.78 4.86
C ASP A 149 -10.24 15.94 6.12
N ALA A 150 -9.74 14.84 6.71
CA ALA A 150 -8.83 14.88 7.85
C ALA A 150 -7.51 15.57 7.51
N LEU A 151 -6.92 15.27 6.35
CA LEU A 151 -5.70 15.94 5.86
C LEU A 151 -5.95 17.42 5.55
N ARG A 152 -7.15 17.79 5.07
CA ARG A 152 -7.55 19.19 4.91
C ARG A 152 -7.61 19.90 6.26
N LEU A 153 -8.17 19.26 7.29
CA LEU A 153 -8.20 19.80 8.64
C LEU A 153 -6.80 19.95 9.27
N GLU A 154 -5.85 19.06 8.98
CA GLU A 154 -4.45 19.24 9.41
C GLU A 154 -3.77 20.41 8.69
N LYS A 155 -4.11 20.68 7.42
CA LYS A 155 -3.66 21.91 6.74
C LYS A 155 -4.26 23.16 7.38
N GLU A 156 -5.53 23.13 7.78
CA GLU A 156 -6.16 24.22 8.55
C GLU A 156 -5.45 24.42 9.89
N ARG A 157 -5.16 23.35 10.62
CA ARG A 157 -4.39 23.36 11.88
C ARG A 157 -3.03 24.00 11.68
N ALA A 158 -2.27 23.57 10.68
CA ALA A 158 -0.94 24.10 10.36
C ALA A 158 -0.98 25.61 10.08
N ASN A 159 -1.94 26.06 9.27
CA ASN A 159 -2.10 27.47 8.95
C ASN A 159 -2.48 28.32 10.18
N ALA A 160 -3.41 27.83 11.01
CA ALA A 160 -3.83 28.52 12.23
C ALA A 160 -2.68 28.62 13.24
N LEU A 161 -1.95 27.53 13.48
CA LEU A 161 -0.78 27.51 14.37
C LEU A 161 0.34 28.40 13.86
N ARG A 162 0.58 28.44 12.54
CA ARG A 162 1.56 29.35 11.93
C ARG A 162 1.20 30.82 12.18
N ASN A 163 -0.06 31.20 11.98
CA ASN A 163 -0.51 32.57 12.20
C ASN A 163 -0.39 32.96 13.69
N ILE A 164 -0.80 32.08 14.60
CA ILE A 164 -0.65 32.28 16.04
C ILE A 164 0.82 32.46 16.41
N LEU A 165 1.71 31.58 15.93
CA LEU A 165 3.13 31.63 16.23
C LEU A 165 3.74 32.94 15.71
N HIS A 166 3.42 33.34 14.49
CA HIS A 166 3.87 34.58 13.89
C HIS A 166 3.43 35.81 14.71
N ASP A 167 2.15 35.89 15.07
CA ASP A 167 1.61 37.00 15.85
C ASP A 167 2.21 37.09 17.26
N HIS A 168 2.41 35.95 17.92
CA HIS A 168 3.03 35.91 19.24
C HIS A 168 4.53 36.19 19.18
N PHE A 169 5.22 35.76 18.12
CA PHE A 169 6.64 36.07 17.92
C PHE A 169 6.89 37.57 17.81
N HIS A 170 6.09 38.29 17.01
CA HIS A 170 6.18 39.75 16.92
C HIS A 170 5.95 40.45 18.26
N ARG A 171 4.98 39.95 19.05
CA ARG A 171 4.73 40.49 20.40
C ARG A 171 5.85 40.19 21.38
N ILE A 172 6.47 39.01 21.30
CA ILE A 172 7.61 38.62 22.14
C ILE A 172 8.85 39.47 21.80
N ILE A 173 9.11 39.72 20.51
CA ILE A 173 10.16 40.63 20.06
C ILE A 173 9.94 42.04 20.62
N ALA A 174 8.70 42.55 20.56
CA ALA A 174 8.37 43.89 21.07
C ALA A 174 8.61 44.04 22.59
N ILE A 175 8.52 42.95 23.36
CA ILE A 175 8.86 42.97 24.79
C ILE A 175 10.37 43.08 25.00
N GLY A 176 11.19 42.43 24.17
CA GLY A 176 12.66 42.51 24.26
C GLY A 176 13.24 41.94 25.56
N HIS A 177 12.59 40.93 26.17
CA HIS A 177 13.07 40.29 27.40
C HIS A 177 14.22 39.31 27.16
N ARG A 178 14.23 38.62 26.01
CA ARG A 178 15.28 37.67 25.59
C ARG A 178 16.00 38.19 24.35
N SER A 179 17.22 37.70 24.13
CA SER A 179 18.00 38.05 22.93
C SER A 179 17.33 37.50 21.67
N SER A 180 17.53 38.18 20.53
CA SER A 180 16.96 37.73 19.24
C SER A 180 17.39 36.31 18.88
N LYS A 181 18.61 35.90 19.25
CA LYS A 181 19.14 34.55 19.01
C LYS A 181 18.38 33.48 19.78
N GLU A 182 18.11 33.71 21.07
CA GLU A 182 17.37 32.78 21.93
C GLU A 182 15.89 32.69 21.52
N LEU A 183 15.30 33.81 21.11
CA LEU A 183 13.93 33.85 20.61
C LEU A 183 13.77 33.08 19.30
N LEU A 184 14.75 33.19 18.39
CA LEU A 184 14.78 32.39 17.16
C LEU A 184 14.89 30.90 17.48
N GLN A 185 15.80 30.50 18.38
CA GLN A 185 15.94 29.10 18.79
C GLN A 185 14.65 28.55 19.43
N GLU A 186 14.00 29.30 20.32
CA GLU A 186 12.74 28.90 20.95
C GLU A 186 11.60 28.79 19.91
N CYS A 187 11.58 29.68 18.91
CA CYS A 187 10.64 29.57 17.80
C CYS A 187 10.92 28.36 16.92
N ASP A 188 12.18 28.07 16.59
CA ASP A 188 12.57 26.90 15.81
C ASP A 188 12.18 25.60 16.52
N GLU A 189 12.39 25.51 17.84
CA GLU A 189 11.94 24.37 18.65
C GLU A 189 10.41 24.21 18.62
N LYS A 190 9.65 25.32 18.69
CA LYS A 190 8.18 25.26 18.59
C LYS A 190 7.71 24.88 17.18
N ILE A 191 8.34 25.40 16.13
CA ILE A 191 8.05 25.01 14.74
C ILE A 191 8.33 23.52 14.56
N TYR A 192 9.46 23.04 15.08
CA TYR A 192 9.83 21.63 15.03
C TYR A 192 8.77 20.75 15.71
N ASN A 193 8.33 21.11 16.92
CA ASN A 193 7.30 20.36 17.64
C ASN A 193 5.95 20.34 16.91
N ILE A 194 5.53 21.48 16.34
CA ILE A 194 4.32 21.56 15.52
C ILE A 194 4.44 20.66 14.29
N ASN A 195 5.57 20.71 13.59
CA ASN A 195 5.80 19.90 12.40
C ASN A 195 5.82 18.41 12.73
N GLN A 196 6.46 18.00 13.83
CA GLN A 196 6.44 16.61 14.30
C GLN A 196 5.03 16.13 14.63
N GLN A 197 4.23 16.96 15.30
CA GLN A 197 2.83 16.64 15.59
C GLN A 197 2.01 16.47 14.29
N LEU A 198 2.15 17.40 13.34
CA LEU A 198 1.44 17.34 12.05
C LEU A 198 1.84 16.11 11.22
N LEU A 199 3.13 15.78 11.19
CA LEU A 199 3.63 14.58 10.51
C LEU A 199 3.09 13.30 11.16
N SER A 200 3.13 13.24 12.49
CA SER A 200 2.56 12.12 13.25
C SER A 200 1.06 11.94 12.97
N ASN A 201 0.29 13.03 12.88
CA ASN A 201 -1.13 12.97 12.56
C ASN A 201 -1.38 12.49 11.13
N CYS A 202 -0.65 13.04 10.15
CA CYS A 202 -0.75 12.62 8.75
C CYS A 202 -0.43 11.13 8.56
N ALA A 203 0.60 10.63 9.27
CA ALA A 203 0.94 9.21 9.29
C ALA A 203 -0.21 8.38 9.91
N ALA A 204 -0.73 8.80 11.06
CA ALA A 204 -1.83 8.12 11.74
C ALA A 204 -3.10 8.02 10.87
N TYR A 205 -3.45 9.06 10.10
CA TYR A 205 -4.59 9.00 9.17
C TYR A 205 -4.34 8.05 8.00
N SER A 206 -3.10 7.95 7.52
CA SER A 206 -2.73 7.00 6.46
C SER A 206 -2.80 5.56 6.97
N ASP A 207 -2.32 5.30 8.19
CA ASP A 207 -2.43 4.00 8.84
C ASP A 207 -3.89 3.61 9.10
N LEU A 208 -4.72 4.57 9.54
CA LEU A 208 -6.15 4.35 9.76
C LEU A 208 -6.87 3.98 8.46
N ASP A 209 -6.59 4.66 7.35
CA ASP A 209 -7.12 4.35 6.01
C ASP A 209 -6.78 2.91 5.60
N ILE A 210 -5.53 2.49 5.79
CA ILE A 210 -5.08 1.12 5.50
C ILE A 210 -5.83 0.11 6.39
N GLN A 211 -5.92 0.35 7.70
CA GLN A 211 -6.60 -0.54 8.63
C GLN A 211 -8.10 -0.67 8.33
N LEU A 212 -8.77 0.44 8.02
CA LEU A 212 -10.20 0.46 7.70
C LEU A 212 -10.50 -0.22 6.36
N ARG A 213 -9.63 -0.06 5.36
CA ARG A 213 -9.72 -0.83 4.09
C ARG A 213 -9.52 -2.32 4.33
N ALA A 214 -8.54 -2.69 5.15
CA ALA A 214 -8.32 -4.09 5.52
C ALA A 214 -9.54 -4.68 6.25
N GLN A 215 -10.19 -3.90 7.13
CA GLN A 215 -11.44 -4.29 7.78
C GLN A 215 -12.58 -4.46 6.77
N ALA A 216 -12.74 -3.54 5.82
CA ALA A 216 -13.75 -3.66 4.75
C ALA A 216 -13.53 -4.93 3.91
N ASN A 217 -12.29 -5.25 3.56
CA ASN A 217 -11.94 -6.48 2.87
C ASN A 217 -12.26 -7.73 3.71
N ARG A 218 -12.00 -7.72 5.02
CA ARG A 218 -12.39 -8.82 5.92
C ARG A 218 -13.91 -8.99 5.97
N SER A 219 -14.68 -7.90 6.04
CA SER A 219 -16.15 -7.94 5.97
C SER A 219 -16.62 -8.55 4.65
N MET A 220 -16.01 -8.19 3.52
CA MET A 220 -16.31 -8.78 2.21
C MET A 220 -16.01 -10.28 2.16
N ILE A 221 -14.84 -10.71 2.66
CA ILE A 221 -14.46 -12.12 2.72
C ILE A 221 -15.44 -12.90 3.60
N LYS A 222 -15.80 -12.37 4.77
CA LYS A 222 -16.78 -12.99 5.67
C LYS A 222 -18.15 -13.12 5.00
N ALA A 223 -18.65 -12.06 4.35
CA ALA A 223 -19.93 -12.09 3.65
C ALA A 223 -19.91 -13.09 2.48
N ARG A 224 -18.81 -13.14 1.72
CA ARG A 224 -18.61 -14.14 0.65
C ARG A 224 -18.59 -15.56 1.22
N SER A 225 -17.93 -15.80 2.35
CA SER A 225 -17.92 -17.09 3.05
C SER A 225 -19.33 -17.49 3.48
N ILE A 226 -20.11 -16.58 4.04
CA ILE A 226 -21.48 -16.88 4.48
C ILE A 226 -22.39 -17.14 3.27
N LEU A 227 -22.30 -16.33 2.21
CA LEU A 227 -23.04 -16.59 0.97
C LEU A 227 -22.66 -17.93 0.34
N ASN A 228 -21.39 -18.33 0.41
CA ASN A 228 -20.96 -19.67 0.00
C ASN A 228 -21.64 -20.73 0.87
N GLN A 229 -21.69 -20.56 2.19
CA GLN A 229 -22.39 -21.48 3.10
C GLN A 229 -23.90 -21.57 2.82
N LEU A 230 -24.56 -20.45 2.53
CA LEU A 230 -25.97 -20.39 2.16
C LEU A 230 -26.27 -21.02 0.80
N CYS A 231 -25.37 -20.86 -0.19
CA CYS A 231 -25.42 -21.60 -1.45
C CYS A 231 -25.26 -23.11 -1.26
N LEU A 232 -24.52 -23.53 -0.23
CA LEU A 232 -24.32 -24.93 0.10
C LEU A 232 -25.50 -25.54 0.89
N GLY A 233 -26.48 -24.73 1.33
CA GLY A 233 -27.69 -25.20 2.03
C GLY A 233 -27.44 -25.79 3.42
N VAL A 234 -26.34 -25.42 4.07
CA VAL A 234 -25.93 -25.98 5.37
C VAL A 234 -26.77 -25.37 6.50
N LYS A 235 -28.05 -25.74 6.62
CA LYS A 235 -28.75 -25.68 7.92
C LYS A 235 -28.27 -26.88 8.73
N THR A 236 -27.82 -26.66 9.97
CA THR A 236 -27.46 -27.71 10.95
C THR A 236 -28.67 -28.61 11.23
N ILE A 237 -28.86 -29.66 10.42
CA ILE A 237 -29.87 -30.69 10.64
C ILE A 237 -29.11 -31.95 11.08
N LYS A 238 -29.18 -32.26 12.37
CA LYS A 238 -28.82 -33.59 12.90
C LYS A 238 -29.73 -34.62 12.23
N ARG A 239 -29.22 -35.41 11.28
CA ARG A 239 -29.90 -36.62 10.81
C ARG A 239 -29.40 -37.82 11.60
N ALA A 240 -30.29 -38.40 12.39
CA ALA A 240 -30.18 -39.75 12.90
C ALA A 240 -30.44 -40.72 11.72
N GLY A 241 -29.53 -41.66 11.50
CA GLY A 241 -29.69 -42.72 10.50
C GLY A 241 -28.86 -42.52 9.24
N SER A 242 -27.56 -42.78 9.31
CA SER A 242 -26.72 -43.09 8.15
C SER A 242 -25.81 -44.26 8.51
N ALA A 243 -25.67 -45.22 7.59
CA ALA A 243 -24.92 -46.47 7.72
C ALA A 243 -23.39 -46.31 7.89
N LEU A 244 -22.92 -45.10 8.23
CA LEU A 244 -21.55 -44.81 8.66
C LEU A 244 -21.16 -45.52 9.97
N SER A 245 -22.09 -46.18 10.66
CA SER A 245 -21.85 -46.89 11.92
C SER A 245 -21.19 -48.27 11.76
N GLU A 246 -21.10 -48.82 10.54
CA GLU A 246 -20.59 -50.20 10.34
C GLU A 246 -19.16 -50.30 9.78
N CYS A 247 -18.53 -49.20 9.38
CA CYS A 247 -17.10 -49.19 9.01
C CYS A 247 -16.24 -48.66 10.17
N SER A 248 -16.04 -49.47 11.19
CA SER A 248 -15.35 -49.10 12.44
C SER A 248 -13.82 -49.16 12.43
N ASN A 249 -13.15 -49.39 11.29
CA ASN A 249 -11.71 -49.66 11.28
C ASN A 249 -10.80 -48.64 10.57
N ASN A 250 -11.22 -47.38 10.39
CA ASN A 250 -10.31 -46.32 9.93
C ASN A 250 -10.42 -45.06 10.79
N HIS A 251 -9.54 -44.96 11.80
CA HIS A 251 -9.44 -43.84 12.72
C HIS A 251 -9.10 -42.48 12.06
N ASP A 252 -8.61 -42.48 10.82
CA ASP A 252 -8.24 -41.24 10.11
C ASP A 252 -9.43 -40.51 9.47
N ILE A 253 -10.55 -41.20 9.25
CA ILE A 253 -11.77 -40.59 8.68
C ILE A 253 -12.60 -39.92 9.78
N GLN A 254 -12.60 -40.46 11.01
CA GLN A 254 -13.39 -39.93 12.12
C GLN A 254 -12.94 -38.56 12.63
N LYS A 255 -11.65 -38.19 12.52
CA LYS A 255 -11.21 -36.82 12.87
C LYS A 255 -11.64 -35.74 11.86
N ARG A 256 -11.99 -36.11 10.63
CA ARG A 256 -12.52 -35.19 9.60
C ARG A 256 -14.05 -35.27 9.44
N SER A 257 -14.69 -36.27 10.05
CA SER A 257 -16.13 -36.53 9.89
C SER A 257 -17.05 -35.67 10.77
N GLY A 258 -16.51 -34.91 11.73
CA GLY A 258 -17.29 -33.94 12.50
C GLY A 258 -17.79 -32.73 11.68
N SER A 259 -17.28 -32.54 10.46
CA SER A 259 -17.57 -31.37 9.62
C SER A 259 -18.18 -31.72 8.25
N ALA A 260 -18.60 -32.96 8.02
CA ALA A 260 -19.04 -33.41 6.70
C ALA A 260 -20.26 -34.33 6.78
N SER A 261 -21.42 -33.75 7.11
CA SER A 261 -22.70 -34.41 6.84
C SER A 261 -23.68 -33.41 6.25
N HIS A 262 -23.94 -33.61 4.96
CA HIS A 262 -25.05 -33.10 4.15
C HIS A 262 -24.78 -31.85 3.29
N ALA A 263 -24.23 -32.09 2.09
CA ALA A 263 -24.43 -31.23 0.93
C ALA A 263 -24.93 -32.09 -0.24
N LYS A 264 -26.13 -31.80 -0.75
CA LYS A 264 -26.61 -32.24 -2.07
C LYS A 264 -26.45 -31.06 -3.04
N VAL A 265 -25.83 -31.36 -4.19
CA VAL A 265 -25.98 -30.81 -5.56
C VAL A 265 -26.48 -29.36 -5.65
N ILE A 266 -25.70 -28.41 -6.19
CA ILE A 266 -25.85 -27.94 -7.59
C ILE A 266 -24.50 -27.61 -8.25
N SER A 267 -24.50 -27.88 -9.56
CA SER A 267 -23.52 -27.65 -10.62
C SER A 267 -23.20 -26.17 -10.87
N THR A 268 -21.92 -25.87 -11.13
CA THR A 268 -21.52 -24.85 -12.11
C THR A 268 -20.21 -25.23 -12.81
N ASN A 269 -20.37 -25.62 -14.09
CA ASN A 269 -19.50 -25.44 -15.26
C ASN A 269 -17.99 -25.64 -15.14
N THR A 270 -17.52 -26.80 -15.61
CA THR A 270 -16.35 -26.91 -16.51
C THR A 270 -16.61 -28.07 -17.48
N THR A 271 -16.20 -27.87 -18.73
CA THR A 271 -16.58 -28.56 -19.97
C THR A 271 -16.17 -30.03 -20.04
N ILE A 272 -17.10 -30.90 -19.66
CA ILE A 272 -17.48 -32.05 -20.49
C ILE A 272 -18.90 -31.71 -20.93
N ASN A 273 -19.29 -31.96 -22.17
CA ASN A 273 -20.62 -31.60 -22.67
C ASN A 273 -21.66 -32.50 -22.00
N VAL A 274 -21.98 -32.18 -20.74
CA VAL A 274 -23.01 -32.82 -19.92
C VAL A 274 -24.36 -32.69 -20.63
N LYS A 275 -24.55 -31.67 -21.48
CA LYS A 275 -25.71 -31.59 -22.38
C LYS A 275 -25.70 -32.66 -23.45
N GLU A 276 -24.58 -32.98 -24.10
CA GLU A 276 -24.55 -34.10 -25.05
C GLU A 276 -24.78 -35.45 -24.36
N ILE A 277 -24.27 -35.64 -23.14
CA ILE A 277 -24.50 -36.86 -22.36
C ILE A 277 -25.92 -36.90 -21.81
N GLU A 278 -26.46 -35.80 -21.28
CA GLU A 278 -27.86 -35.68 -20.84
C GLU A 278 -28.82 -35.79 -22.01
N ASP A 279 -28.50 -35.23 -23.19
CA ASP A 279 -29.27 -35.36 -24.41
C ASP A 279 -29.16 -36.79 -24.97
N CYS A 280 -28.01 -37.45 -24.83
CA CYS A 280 -27.85 -38.87 -25.17
C CYS A 280 -28.62 -39.75 -24.20
N VAL A 281 -28.51 -39.54 -22.89
CA VAL A 281 -29.25 -40.28 -21.86
C VAL A 281 -30.75 -39.99 -21.98
N PHE A 282 -31.14 -38.76 -22.29
CA PHE A 282 -32.52 -38.37 -22.53
C PHE A 282 -33.05 -39.00 -23.81
N LYS A 283 -32.31 -38.94 -24.93
CA LYS A 283 -32.66 -39.65 -26.19
C LYS A 283 -32.68 -41.15 -26.01
N LEU A 284 -31.74 -41.72 -25.27
CA LEU A 284 -31.72 -43.15 -24.96
C LEU A 284 -32.91 -43.50 -24.06
N SER A 285 -33.24 -42.66 -23.08
CA SER A 285 -34.41 -42.83 -22.21
C SER A 285 -35.72 -42.65 -22.98
N GLU A 286 -35.75 -41.75 -23.97
CA GLU A 286 -36.90 -41.45 -24.81
C GLU A 286 -37.09 -42.52 -25.86
N GLU A 287 -36.02 -43.01 -26.51
CA GLU A 287 -36.06 -44.19 -27.35
C GLU A 287 -36.41 -45.42 -26.54
N TYR A 288 -35.92 -45.58 -25.32
CA TYR A 288 -36.25 -46.70 -24.44
C TYR A 288 -37.70 -46.64 -23.98
N GLN A 289 -38.19 -45.45 -23.59
CA GLN A 289 -39.60 -45.22 -23.27
C GLN A 289 -40.49 -45.42 -24.49
N ASN A 290 -40.07 -44.97 -25.68
CA ASN A 290 -40.80 -45.17 -26.92
C ASN A 290 -40.75 -46.64 -27.35
N THR A 291 -39.66 -47.36 -27.11
CA THR A 291 -39.54 -48.79 -27.41
C THR A 291 -40.39 -49.60 -26.46
N ILE A 292 -40.36 -49.32 -25.15
CA ILE A 292 -41.27 -49.93 -24.16
C ILE A 292 -42.71 -49.58 -24.49
N LYS A 293 -43.00 -48.34 -24.84
CA LYS A 293 -44.34 -47.90 -25.26
C LYS A 293 -44.76 -48.58 -26.55
N ASN A 294 -43.86 -48.79 -27.51
CA ASN A 294 -44.16 -49.51 -28.75
C ASN A 294 -44.34 -51.01 -28.51
N VAL A 295 -43.54 -51.63 -27.63
CA VAL A 295 -43.73 -53.01 -27.19
C VAL A 295 -45.05 -53.16 -26.46
N TYR A 296 -45.39 -52.22 -25.57
CA TYR A 296 -46.65 -52.20 -24.84
C TYR A 296 -47.84 -51.89 -25.75
N MET A 297 -47.72 -50.96 -26.70
CA MET A 297 -48.79 -50.63 -27.65
C MET A 297 -48.96 -51.75 -28.68
N ASN A 298 -47.89 -52.39 -29.16
CA ASN A 298 -47.99 -53.63 -29.94
C ASN A 298 -48.62 -54.75 -29.14
N TYR A 299 -48.30 -54.85 -27.85
CA TYR A 299 -48.90 -55.82 -26.95
C TYR A 299 -50.39 -55.55 -26.72
N VAL A 300 -50.78 -54.28 -26.49
CA VAL A 300 -52.16 -53.81 -26.36
C VAL A 300 -52.93 -53.96 -27.67
N ASP A 301 -52.30 -53.71 -28.82
CA ASP A 301 -52.92 -53.83 -30.14
C ASP A 301 -53.08 -55.31 -30.52
N LYS A 302 -52.10 -56.17 -30.18
CA LYS A 302 -52.27 -57.63 -30.24
C LYS A 302 -53.36 -58.11 -29.27
N LEU A 303 -53.47 -57.53 -28.08
CA LEU A 303 -54.58 -57.79 -27.14
C LEU A 303 -55.92 -57.32 -27.71
N LYS A 304 -56.00 -56.16 -28.35
CA LYS A 304 -57.21 -55.66 -29.01
C LYS A 304 -57.60 -56.54 -30.18
N GLU A 305 -56.63 -56.97 -30.99
CA GLU A 305 -56.82 -57.91 -32.09
C GLU A 305 -57.28 -59.27 -31.57
N PHE A 306 -56.69 -59.73 -30.45
CA PHE A 306 -57.09 -60.92 -29.72
C PHE A 306 -58.53 -60.80 -29.21
N TYR A 307 -58.90 -59.71 -28.55
CA TYR A 307 -60.27 -59.40 -28.11
C TYR A 307 -61.27 -59.31 -29.29
N LYS A 308 -60.83 -58.78 -30.44
CA LYS A 308 -61.62 -58.74 -31.68
C LYS A 308 -61.87 -60.15 -32.21
N ASN A 309 -60.87 -61.02 -32.14
CA ASN A 309 -60.94 -62.42 -32.56
C ASN A 309 -61.73 -63.31 -31.60
N ILE A 310 -61.85 -62.93 -30.33
CA ILE A 310 -62.66 -63.62 -29.30
C ILE A 310 -64.18 -63.40 -29.46
N GLY A 311 -64.61 -62.41 -30.24
CA GLY A 311 -66.04 -62.22 -30.55
C GLY A 311 -66.93 -61.78 -29.38
N ILE A 312 -66.38 -61.32 -28.25
CA ILE A 312 -67.17 -60.79 -27.14
C ILE A 312 -67.39 -59.29 -27.35
N ARG A 313 -68.53 -58.95 -27.98
CA ARG A 313 -68.99 -57.58 -28.18
C ARG A 313 -69.32 -56.92 -26.83
N ASN A 314 -68.65 -55.78 -26.57
CA ASN A 314 -69.15 -54.56 -25.91
C ASN A 314 -69.09 -54.32 -24.38
N PHE A 315 -68.44 -55.12 -23.52
CA PHE A 315 -68.41 -54.73 -22.08
C PHE A 315 -67.10 -54.11 -21.54
N ILE A 316 -65.93 -54.43 -22.10
CA ILE A 316 -64.63 -54.00 -21.49
C ILE A 316 -64.04 -52.74 -22.14
N LEU A 317 -64.37 -52.47 -23.41
CA LEU A 317 -63.76 -51.38 -24.20
C LEU A 317 -64.08 -49.96 -23.71
N ASN A 318 -65.14 -49.76 -22.92
CA ASN A 318 -65.57 -48.41 -22.50
C ASN A 318 -64.91 -47.91 -21.21
N LYS A 319 -64.19 -48.74 -20.43
CA LYS A 319 -63.60 -48.30 -19.15
C LYS A 319 -62.08 -48.08 -19.19
N ILE A 320 -61.36 -48.72 -20.11
CA ILE A 320 -59.88 -48.66 -20.19
C ILE A 320 -59.40 -47.42 -20.97
N CYS A 321 -60.24 -46.82 -21.82
CA CYS A 321 -59.82 -45.74 -22.73
C CYS A 321 -59.74 -44.32 -22.13
N CYS A 322 -59.98 -44.12 -20.82
CA CYS A 322 -60.15 -42.75 -20.28
C CYS A 322 -59.12 -42.26 -19.25
N THR A 323 -58.06 -43.01 -18.92
CA THR A 323 -57.04 -42.53 -17.95
C THR A 323 -55.61 -42.65 -18.46
N ASN A 324 -55.12 -41.58 -19.09
CA ASN A 324 -53.72 -41.38 -19.53
C ASN A 324 -52.73 -41.11 -18.37
N LYS A 325 -52.90 -41.73 -17.21
CA LYS A 325 -51.92 -41.64 -16.11
C LYS A 325 -51.63 -43.03 -15.55
N PHE A 326 -50.36 -43.40 -15.61
CA PHE A 326 -49.85 -44.67 -15.11
C PHE A 326 -49.79 -44.62 -13.58
N SER A 327 -50.58 -45.45 -12.90
CA SER A 327 -50.41 -45.76 -11.49
C SER A 327 -50.47 -47.26 -11.31
N VAL A 328 -49.67 -47.80 -10.37
CA VAL A 328 -49.64 -49.22 -9.97
C VAL A 328 -51.06 -49.75 -9.70
N SER A 329 -51.94 -48.89 -9.21
CA SER A 329 -53.36 -49.20 -8.96
C SER A 329 -54.19 -49.55 -10.20
N VAL A 330 -53.78 -49.17 -11.41
CA VAL A 330 -54.48 -49.54 -12.66
C VAL A 330 -54.12 -50.97 -13.08
N LEU A 331 -52.88 -51.40 -12.80
CA LEU A 331 -52.43 -52.78 -13.01
C LEU A 331 -53.10 -53.71 -11.99
N ASP A 332 -53.17 -53.29 -10.72
CA ASP A 332 -53.92 -54.01 -9.69
C ASP A 332 -55.42 -54.07 -10.02
N GLN A 333 -56.01 -53.00 -10.57
CA GLN A 333 -57.41 -53.00 -11.04
C GLN A 333 -57.64 -53.93 -12.22
N ILE A 334 -56.73 -54.01 -13.18
CA ILE A 334 -56.87 -54.94 -14.31
C ILE A 334 -56.71 -56.37 -13.80
N VAL A 335 -55.78 -56.64 -12.88
CA VAL A 335 -55.60 -57.96 -12.26
C VAL A 335 -56.84 -58.34 -11.42
N GLU A 336 -57.39 -57.42 -10.61
CA GLU A 336 -58.65 -57.62 -9.86
C GLU A 336 -59.85 -57.84 -10.78
N GLU A 337 -59.97 -57.08 -11.87
CA GLU A 337 -61.10 -57.19 -12.79
C GLU A 337 -61.02 -58.48 -13.63
N THR A 338 -59.80 -58.93 -13.96
CA THR A 338 -59.55 -60.22 -14.63
C THR A 338 -59.80 -61.40 -13.67
N GLN A 339 -59.44 -61.25 -12.38
CA GLN A 339 -59.79 -62.21 -11.33
C GLN A 339 -61.30 -62.24 -11.05
N ARG A 340 -62.00 -61.10 -11.07
CA ARG A 340 -63.48 -61.04 -10.99
C ARG A 340 -64.13 -61.79 -12.14
N ILE A 341 -63.66 -61.63 -13.36
CA ILE A 341 -64.20 -62.34 -14.54
C ILE A 341 -63.96 -63.86 -14.42
N SER A 342 -62.84 -64.29 -13.83
CA SER A 342 -62.58 -65.72 -13.52
C SER A 342 -63.44 -66.27 -12.36
N GLY A 343 -63.96 -65.40 -11.50
CA GLY A 343 -64.72 -65.75 -10.28
C GLY A 343 -66.24 -65.65 -10.39
N ILE A 344 -66.80 -65.20 -11.52
CA ILE A 344 -68.26 -65.23 -11.73
C ILE A 344 -68.66 -66.68 -12.01
N SER A 345 -69.04 -67.41 -10.96
CA SER A 345 -69.84 -68.63 -11.11
C SER A 345 -71.19 -68.22 -11.70
N VAL A 346 -71.30 -68.30 -13.02
CA VAL A 346 -72.57 -68.13 -13.71
C VAL A 346 -73.45 -69.32 -13.35
N GLN A 347 -74.29 -69.15 -12.31
CA GLN A 347 -75.47 -69.99 -12.10
C GLN A 347 -76.53 -69.66 -13.16
N THR A 348 -76.26 -69.98 -14.42
CA THR A 348 -77.33 -70.21 -15.40
C THR A 348 -77.10 -71.56 -16.06
N LYS A 349 -78.17 -72.36 -16.04
CA LYS A 349 -78.24 -73.71 -16.62
C LYS A 349 -77.94 -73.63 -18.13
N VAL A 350 -76.70 -73.90 -18.49
CA VAL A 350 -76.26 -74.25 -19.86
C VAL A 350 -75.39 -75.50 -19.72
N PRO A 351 -75.51 -76.51 -20.62
CA PRO A 351 -74.74 -77.74 -20.50
C PRO A 351 -73.23 -77.46 -20.54
N PRO A 352 -72.40 -78.27 -19.85
CA PRO A 352 -70.95 -78.07 -19.85
C PRO A 352 -70.41 -78.31 -21.26
N CYS A 353 -70.04 -77.23 -21.95
CA CYS A 353 -69.25 -77.31 -23.16
C CYS A 353 -67.77 -77.41 -22.75
N PRO A 354 -67.05 -78.51 -23.02
CA PRO A 354 -65.66 -78.68 -22.63
C PRO A 354 -64.72 -77.58 -23.14
N ASP A 355 -65.09 -76.88 -24.23
CA ASP A 355 -64.30 -75.81 -24.85
C ASP A 355 -64.15 -74.54 -23.99
N PHE A 356 -65.06 -74.25 -23.05
CA PHE A 356 -64.99 -73.04 -22.22
C PHE A 356 -64.01 -73.17 -21.03
N SER A 357 -63.84 -74.39 -20.51
CA SER A 357 -62.88 -74.72 -19.45
C SER A 357 -61.44 -74.56 -19.95
N GLU A 358 -61.16 -75.08 -21.15
CA GLU A 358 -59.83 -75.01 -21.77
C GLU A 358 -59.45 -73.57 -22.19
N LEU A 359 -60.44 -72.76 -22.60
CA LEU A 359 -60.21 -71.35 -22.91
C LEU A 359 -59.90 -70.53 -21.65
N ALA A 360 -60.59 -70.79 -20.53
CA ALA A 360 -60.29 -70.18 -19.25
C ALA A 360 -58.89 -70.56 -18.73
N GLU A 361 -58.45 -71.80 -18.96
CA GLU A 361 -57.06 -72.22 -18.67
C GLU A 361 -56.04 -71.47 -19.53
N CYS A 362 -56.31 -71.29 -20.83
CA CYS A 362 -55.43 -70.50 -21.71
C CYS A 362 -55.33 -69.03 -21.28
N PHE A 363 -56.44 -68.40 -20.88
CA PHE A 363 -56.42 -67.04 -20.33
C PHE A 363 -55.66 -66.94 -19.01
N ASN A 364 -55.80 -67.96 -18.15
CA ASN A 364 -55.02 -68.03 -16.91
C ASN A 364 -53.52 -68.23 -17.20
N MET A 365 -53.14 -69.02 -18.21
CA MET A 365 -51.74 -69.16 -18.64
C MET A 365 -51.18 -67.86 -19.21
N ILE A 366 -51.94 -67.15 -20.04
CA ILE A 366 -51.54 -65.83 -20.56
C ILE A 366 -51.40 -64.82 -19.41
N SER A 367 -52.38 -64.74 -18.52
CA SER A 367 -52.32 -63.83 -17.35
C SER A 367 -51.12 -64.13 -16.46
N LYS A 368 -50.82 -65.41 -16.21
CA LYS A 368 -49.61 -65.83 -15.47
C LYS A 368 -48.32 -65.43 -16.18
N SER A 369 -48.22 -65.67 -17.49
CA SER A 369 -47.03 -65.34 -18.29
C SER A 369 -46.78 -63.83 -18.35
N LEU A 370 -47.84 -63.03 -18.49
CA LEU A 370 -47.76 -61.57 -18.49
C LEU A 370 -47.39 -61.00 -17.14
N ASN A 371 -47.95 -61.56 -16.07
CA ASN A 371 -47.55 -61.21 -14.71
C ASN A 371 -46.07 -61.58 -14.46
N SER A 372 -45.59 -62.66 -15.08
CA SER A 372 -44.18 -63.06 -15.04
C SER A 372 -43.28 -62.04 -15.75
N VAL A 373 -43.58 -61.69 -17.00
CA VAL A 373 -42.86 -60.66 -17.76
C VAL A 373 -42.92 -59.29 -17.07
N GLY A 374 -44.07 -58.90 -16.52
CA GLY A 374 -44.21 -57.66 -15.74
C GLY A 374 -43.32 -57.64 -14.50
N LYS A 375 -43.15 -58.78 -13.82
CA LYS A 375 -42.19 -58.93 -12.71
C LYS A 375 -40.75 -58.84 -13.18
N GLN A 376 -40.39 -59.45 -14.31
CA GLN A 376 -39.03 -59.34 -14.86
C GLN A 376 -38.68 -57.92 -15.33
N LEU A 377 -39.62 -57.21 -15.95
CA LEU A 377 -39.42 -55.79 -16.31
C LEU A 377 -39.22 -54.93 -15.06
N THR A 378 -39.98 -55.18 -13.99
CA THR A 378 -39.81 -54.49 -12.71
C THR A 378 -38.44 -54.82 -12.09
N TYR A 379 -38.01 -56.07 -12.19
CA TYR A 379 -36.70 -56.52 -11.72
C TYR A 379 -35.55 -55.82 -12.47
N ILE A 380 -35.60 -55.76 -13.80
CA ILE A 380 -34.62 -55.06 -14.64
C ILE A 380 -34.61 -53.56 -14.38
N TYR A 381 -35.79 -52.95 -14.22
CA TYR A 381 -35.88 -51.55 -13.84
C TYR A 381 -35.17 -51.31 -12.50
N ASN A 382 -35.38 -52.17 -11.50
CA ASN A 382 -34.72 -52.04 -10.20
C ASN A 382 -33.19 -52.20 -10.32
N ILE A 383 -32.70 -53.15 -11.13
CA ILE A 383 -31.27 -53.31 -11.42
C ILE A 383 -30.70 -51.98 -11.93
N LEU A 384 -31.29 -51.42 -12.99
CA LEU A 384 -30.78 -50.19 -13.61
C LEU A 384 -30.90 -48.97 -12.70
N HIS A 385 -32.02 -48.85 -12.00
CA HIS A 385 -32.28 -47.75 -11.08
C HIS A 385 -31.25 -47.71 -9.95
N ASP A 386 -30.97 -48.87 -9.34
CA ASP A 386 -30.03 -48.96 -8.23
C ASP A 386 -28.58 -48.77 -8.71
N ALA A 387 -28.22 -49.24 -9.91
CA ALA A 387 -26.90 -48.96 -10.50
C ALA A 387 -26.70 -47.45 -10.74
N SER A 388 -27.73 -46.74 -11.22
CA SER A 388 -27.69 -45.29 -11.41
C SER A 388 -27.45 -44.55 -10.08
N HIS A 389 -28.16 -44.92 -9.01
CA HIS A 389 -27.99 -44.30 -7.69
C HIS A 389 -26.58 -44.52 -7.13
N LEU A 390 -26.00 -45.69 -7.37
CA LEU A 390 -24.66 -46.05 -6.91
C LEU A 390 -23.60 -45.19 -7.62
N TRP A 391 -23.77 -44.98 -8.93
CA TRP A 391 -22.92 -44.07 -9.71
C TRP A 391 -23.08 -42.61 -9.26
N ASP A 392 -24.31 -42.14 -9.05
CA ASP A 392 -24.60 -40.79 -8.56
C ASP A 392 -23.97 -40.53 -7.18
N ALA A 393 -24.05 -41.51 -6.28
CA ALA A 393 -23.43 -41.44 -4.96
C ALA A 393 -21.91 -41.32 -5.05
N HIS A 394 -21.28 -42.09 -5.95
CA HIS A 394 -19.84 -42.01 -6.17
C HIS A 394 -19.40 -40.66 -6.75
N MET A 395 -20.08 -40.19 -7.80
CA MET A 395 -19.81 -38.89 -8.41
C MET A 395 -19.95 -37.75 -7.41
N LEU A 396 -20.93 -37.84 -6.50
CA LEU A 396 -21.10 -36.87 -5.42
C LEU A 396 -19.91 -36.87 -4.45
N ARG A 397 -19.39 -38.04 -4.06
CA ARG A 397 -18.22 -38.15 -3.17
C ARG A 397 -16.96 -37.59 -3.82
N LEU A 398 -16.72 -37.91 -5.09
CA LEU A 398 -15.58 -37.40 -5.85
C LEU A 398 -15.65 -35.87 -5.98
N ALA A 399 -16.82 -35.33 -6.36
CA ALA A 399 -17.03 -33.89 -6.45
C ALA A 399 -16.85 -33.18 -5.10
N LEU A 400 -17.28 -33.80 -4.00
CA LEU A 400 -17.10 -33.25 -2.65
C LEU A 400 -15.62 -33.25 -2.25
N ALA A 401 -14.87 -34.31 -2.55
CA ALA A 401 -13.43 -34.37 -2.34
C ALA A 401 -12.68 -33.29 -3.14
N GLN A 402 -13.03 -33.10 -4.41
CA GLN A 402 -12.48 -32.04 -5.27
C GLN A 402 -12.76 -30.65 -4.69
N LYS A 403 -14.01 -30.38 -4.27
CA LYS A 403 -14.39 -29.08 -3.68
C LYS A 403 -13.68 -28.79 -2.36
N LEU A 404 -13.58 -29.77 -1.46
CA LEU A 404 -12.86 -29.60 -0.20
C LEU A 404 -11.36 -29.35 -0.43
N THR A 405 -10.79 -30.00 -1.43
CA THR A 405 -9.39 -29.78 -1.83
C THR A 405 -9.19 -28.37 -2.35
N LEU A 406 -10.06 -27.89 -3.24
CA LEU A 406 -10.02 -26.52 -3.75
C LEU A 406 -10.19 -25.47 -2.64
N ALA A 407 -11.14 -25.68 -1.72
CA ALA A 407 -11.32 -24.78 -0.58
C ALA A 407 -10.06 -24.71 0.30
N ALA A 408 -9.41 -25.85 0.57
CA ALA A 408 -8.16 -25.87 1.32
C ALA A 408 -7.01 -25.16 0.60
N VAL A 409 -6.96 -25.24 -0.73
CA VAL A 409 -5.99 -24.49 -1.55
C VAL A 409 -6.29 -22.99 -1.51
N GLU A 410 -7.55 -22.58 -1.60
CA GLU A 410 -7.96 -21.16 -1.46
C GLU A 410 -7.61 -20.58 -0.09
N ASP A 411 -7.77 -21.35 0.99
CA ASP A 411 -7.37 -20.96 2.34
C ASP A 411 -5.85 -20.77 2.44
N LEU A 412 -5.06 -21.67 1.84
CA LEU A 412 -3.61 -21.56 1.76
C LEU A 412 -3.17 -20.32 0.97
N ILE A 413 -3.77 -20.09 -0.20
CA ILE A 413 -3.54 -18.89 -1.03
C ILE A 413 -3.80 -17.63 -0.21
N SER A 414 -4.93 -17.58 0.50
CA SER A 414 -5.31 -16.41 1.31
C SER A 414 -4.33 -16.18 2.46
N LYS A 415 -3.86 -17.25 3.10
CA LYS A 415 -2.83 -17.18 4.15
C LYS A 415 -1.50 -16.69 3.59
N HIS A 416 -1.03 -17.25 2.48
CA HIS A 416 0.20 -16.83 1.82
C HIS A 416 0.14 -15.36 1.39
N ASP A 417 -0.96 -14.92 0.77
CA ASP A 417 -1.16 -13.51 0.37
C ASP A 417 -1.11 -12.55 1.57
N SER A 418 -1.59 -12.98 2.74
CA SER A 418 -1.52 -12.16 3.96
C SER A 418 -0.09 -11.98 4.49
N ILE A 419 0.73 -13.02 4.39
CA ILE A 419 2.15 -13.00 4.80
C ILE A 419 2.94 -12.11 3.82
N GLU A 420 2.65 -12.25 2.52
CA GLU A 420 3.29 -11.45 1.48
C GLU A 420 2.98 -9.97 1.61
N LEU A 421 1.73 -9.61 1.96
CA LEU A 421 1.35 -8.22 2.22
C LEU A 421 2.11 -7.63 3.42
N ALA A 422 2.36 -8.43 4.46
CA ALA A 422 3.16 -7.99 5.60
C ALA A 422 4.63 -7.74 5.21
N ASN A 423 5.22 -8.63 4.40
CA ASN A 423 6.58 -8.46 3.87
C ASN A 423 6.70 -7.23 2.95
N GLU A 424 5.64 -6.86 2.23
CA GLU A 424 5.60 -5.67 1.38
C GLU A 424 5.80 -4.37 2.16
N ILE A 425 5.30 -4.31 3.40
CA ILE A 425 5.48 -3.14 4.28
C ILE A 425 6.96 -2.98 4.61
N THR A 426 7.62 -4.06 5.03
CA THR A 426 9.06 -4.06 5.34
C THR A 426 9.90 -3.70 4.11
N PHE A 427 9.54 -4.22 2.93
CA PHE A 427 10.19 -3.86 1.67
C PHE A 427 10.07 -2.36 1.38
N ASN A 428 8.86 -1.79 1.45
CA ASN A 428 8.63 -0.38 1.15
C ASN A 428 9.37 0.57 2.11
N ILE A 429 9.40 0.25 3.41
CA ILE A 429 10.16 1.02 4.40
C ILE A 429 11.65 1.00 4.06
N THR A 430 12.20 -0.18 3.78
CA THR A 430 13.63 -0.32 3.47
C THR A 430 13.98 0.34 2.12
N PHE A 431 13.06 0.29 1.16
CA PHE A 431 13.21 0.98 -0.14
C PHE A 431 13.20 2.50 0.00
N GLU A 432 12.35 3.06 0.86
CA GLU A 432 12.36 4.49 1.15
C GLU A 432 13.67 4.90 1.85
N GLN A 433 14.19 4.07 2.76
CA GLN A 433 15.49 4.27 3.39
C GLN A 433 16.65 4.25 2.38
N LEU A 434 16.59 3.37 1.37
CA LEU A 434 17.56 3.35 0.27
C LEU A 434 17.55 4.68 -0.51
N VAL A 435 16.37 5.17 -0.88
CA VAL A 435 16.22 6.42 -1.66
C VAL A 435 16.67 7.65 -0.85
N THR A 436 16.50 7.61 0.47
CA THR A 436 16.85 8.72 1.37
C THR A 436 18.21 8.56 2.05
N ALA A 437 19.01 7.57 1.64
CA ALA A 437 20.32 7.30 2.23
C ALA A 437 21.22 8.54 2.19
N ASN A 438 21.94 8.75 3.29
CA ASN A 438 22.75 9.95 3.56
C ASN A 438 24.23 9.82 3.17
N ASP A 439 24.70 8.60 2.91
CA ASP A 439 26.07 8.32 2.50
C ASP A 439 26.15 7.00 1.70
N LYS A 440 27.31 6.76 1.07
CA LYS A 440 27.54 5.64 0.17
C LYS A 440 27.51 4.29 0.89
N GLU A 441 27.96 4.24 2.14
CA GLU A 441 28.01 3.01 2.95
C GLU A 441 26.61 2.57 3.36
N LYS A 442 25.80 3.47 3.92
CA LYS A 442 24.42 3.15 4.27
C LYS A 442 23.57 2.85 3.05
N LEU A 443 23.79 3.54 1.93
CA LEU A 443 23.14 3.22 0.66
C LEU A 443 23.41 1.76 0.26
N GLN A 444 24.66 1.30 0.40
CA GLN A 444 25.00 -0.09 0.11
C GLN A 444 24.36 -1.05 1.11
N GLN A 445 24.37 -0.74 2.41
CA GLN A 445 23.75 -1.56 3.45
C GLN A 445 22.24 -1.76 3.20
N TYR A 446 21.51 -0.70 2.85
CA TYR A 446 20.09 -0.81 2.53
C TYR A 446 19.84 -1.58 1.24
N TYR A 447 20.73 -1.46 0.24
CA TYR A 447 20.67 -2.24 -0.99
C TYR A 447 20.85 -3.74 -0.72
N ASP A 448 21.87 -4.11 0.05
CA ASP A 448 22.15 -5.50 0.41
C ASP A 448 20.99 -6.09 1.25
N ALA A 449 20.42 -5.30 2.16
CA ALA A 449 19.23 -5.70 2.93
C ALA A 449 18.01 -5.95 2.03
N LEU A 450 17.78 -5.10 1.03
CA LEU A 450 16.71 -5.28 0.04
C LEU A 450 16.93 -6.51 -0.85
N GLU A 451 18.16 -6.74 -1.32
CA GLU A 451 18.49 -7.96 -2.07
C GLU A 451 18.24 -9.22 -1.25
N LEU A 452 18.63 -9.22 0.03
CA LEU A 452 18.37 -10.33 0.94
C LEU A 452 16.86 -10.57 1.15
N LEU A 453 16.08 -9.50 1.38
CA LEU A 453 14.63 -9.58 1.53
C LEU A 453 13.95 -10.12 0.26
N LEU A 454 14.38 -9.66 -0.93
CA LEU A 454 13.85 -10.16 -2.20
C LEU A 454 14.22 -11.63 -2.42
N LYS A 455 15.43 -12.06 -2.04
CA LYS A 455 15.82 -13.47 -2.10
C LYS A 455 14.98 -14.35 -1.18
N GLN A 456 14.76 -13.91 0.06
CA GLN A 456 13.87 -14.61 1.01
C GLN A 456 12.43 -14.68 0.49
N THR A 457 11.96 -13.62 -0.17
CA THR A 457 10.62 -13.58 -0.78
C THR A 457 10.51 -14.55 -1.96
N GLU A 458 11.57 -14.66 -2.77
CA GLU A 458 11.65 -15.61 -3.88
C GLU A 458 11.59 -17.06 -3.39
N GLU A 459 12.37 -17.40 -2.35
CA GLU A 459 12.33 -18.70 -1.69
C GLU A 459 10.94 -19.00 -1.09
N ALA A 460 10.30 -17.99 -0.47
CA ALA A 460 8.95 -18.12 0.05
C ALA A 460 7.90 -18.36 -1.05
N TYR A 461 7.99 -17.68 -2.20
CA TYR A 461 7.09 -17.89 -3.33
C TYR A 461 7.20 -19.30 -3.92
N LEU A 462 8.41 -19.86 -3.97
CA LEU A 462 8.63 -21.25 -4.38
C LEU A 462 7.97 -22.20 -3.37
N HIS A 463 8.27 -22.02 -2.09
CA HIS A 463 7.71 -22.86 -1.03
C HIS A 463 6.18 -22.80 -0.95
N HIS A 464 5.59 -21.61 -1.06
CA HIS A 464 4.14 -21.42 -1.10
C HIS A 464 3.52 -22.13 -2.31
N SER A 465 4.12 -22.01 -3.50
CA SER A 465 3.66 -22.69 -4.72
C SER A 465 3.71 -24.21 -4.56
N ASP A 466 4.79 -24.74 -4.01
CA ASP A 466 4.96 -26.19 -3.80
C ASP A 466 3.93 -26.73 -2.81
N ILE A 467 3.62 -25.99 -1.74
CA ILE A 467 2.57 -26.35 -0.79
C ILE A 467 1.18 -26.29 -1.44
N GLU A 468 0.88 -25.24 -2.21
CA GLU A 468 -0.40 -25.07 -2.90
C GLU A 468 -0.65 -26.20 -3.92
N VAL A 469 0.37 -26.56 -4.73
CA VAL A 469 0.31 -27.68 -5.68
C VAL A 469 0.28 -29.02 -4.96
N GLY A 470 1.13 -29.21 -3.94
CA GLY A 470 1.15 -30.44 -3.14
C GLY A 470 -0.20 -30.71 -2.46
N ARG A 471 -0.92 -29.65 -2.07
CA ARG A 471 -2.27 -29.78 -1.53
C ARG A 471 -3.29 -30.27 -2.56
N LEU A 472 -3.17 -29.87 -3.83
CA LEU A 472 -3.97 -30.45 -4.92
C LEU A 472 -3.60 -31.92 -5.13
N GLU A 473 -2.32 -32.25 -5.12
CA GLU A 473 -1.83 -33.62 -5.33
C GLU A 473 -2.25 -34.59 -4.23
N GLU A 474 -2.60 -34.11 -3.03
CA GLU A 474 -3.17 -34.95 -1.97
C GLU A 474 -4.48 -35.64 -2.41
N ILE A 475 -5.26 -35.06 -3.34
CA ILE A 475 -6.47 -35.72 -3.85
C ILE A 475 -6.13 -37.01 -4.62
N SER A 476 -4.93 -37.08 -5.20
CA SER A 476 -4.42 -38.28 -5.86
C SER A 476 -4.24 -39.42 -4.86
N LYS A 477 -4.16 -39.16 -3.55
CA LYS A 477 -4.16 -40.21 -2.53
C LYS A 477 -5.57 -40.69 -2.17
N LEU A 478 -6.60 -39.91 -2.52
CA LEU A 478 -8.01 -40.25 -2.25
C LEU A 478 -8.63 -41.17 -3.30
N HIS A 479 -7.98 -41.38 -4.46
CA HIS A 479 -8.51 -42.31 -5.47
C HIS A 479 -8.63 -43.73 -4.93
N ILE A 480 -7.66 -44.20 -4.14
CA ILE A 480 -7.64 -45.56 -3.56
C ILE A 480 -8.85 -45.78 -2.63
N PRO A 481 -9.08 -44.96 -1.58
CA PRO A 481 -10.25 -45.15 -0.73
C PRO A 481 -11.58 -44.94 -1.47
N LEU A 482 -11.66 -44.03 -2.45
CA LEU A 482 -12.87 -43.85 -3.26
C LEU A 482 -13.14 -45.07 -4.16
N ALA A 483 -12.11 -45.66 -4.75
CA ALA A 483 -12.20 -46.89 -5.53
C ALA A 483 -12.63 -48.06 -4.64
N ASN A 484 -12.04 -48.21 -3.45
CA ASN A 484 -12.40 -49.27 -2.50
C ASN A 484 -13.84 -49.16 -2.02
N ILE A 485 -14.33 -47.95 -1.72
CA ILE A 485 -15.73 -47.71 -1.34
C ILE A 485 -16.66 -48.09 -2.49
N LEU A 486 -16.35 -47.62 -3.70
CA LEU A 486 -17.16 -47.94 -4.87
C LEU A 486 -17.16 -49.45 -5.14
N GLN A 487 -16.01 -50.10 -5.05
CA GLN A 487 -15.89 -51.55 -5.23
C GLN A 487 -16.72 -52.33 -4.20
N ALA A 488 -16.67 -51.96 -2.93
CA ALA A 488 -17.50 -52.60 -1.89
C ALA A 488 -19.01 -52.40 -2.12
N GLU A 489 -19.43 -51.22 -2.57
CA GLU A 489 -20.83 -50.94 -2.93
C GLU A 489 -21.26 -51.75 -4.16
N LEU A 490 -20.38 -51.86 -5.15
CA LEU A 490 -20.62 -52.64 -6.36
C LEU A 490 -20.70 -54.15 -6.06
N ASP A 491 -19.83 -54.67 -5.18
CA ASP A 491 -19.90 -56.06 -4.73
C ASP A 491 -21.21 -56.34 -3.99
N PHE A 492 -21.66 -55.41 -3.14
CA PHE A 492 -22.98 -55.51 -2.49
C PHE A 492 -24.12 -55.47 -3.51
N TYR A 493 -24.03 -54.60 -4.52
CA TYR A 493 -25.01 -54.51 -5.61
C TYR A 493 -25.09 -55.81 -6.43
N ILE A 494 -23.95 -56.40 -6.81
CA ILE A 494 -23.91 -57.67 -7.54
C ILE A 494 -24.50 -58.81 -6.67
N ASN A 495 -24.22 -58.82 -5.37
CA ASN A 495 -24.79 -59.81 -4.44
C ASN A 495 -26.30 -59.64 -4.23
N LYS A 496 -26.84 -58.43 -4.35
CA LYS A 496 -28.28 -58.15 -4.27
C LYS A 496 -29.03 -58.69 -5.50
N TYR A 497 -28.40 -58.68 -6.66
CA TYR A 497 -28.95 -59.13 -7.93
C TYR A 497 -28.18 -60.36 -8.42
N LEU A 498 -28.40 -61.50 -7.76
CA LEU A 498 -27.77 -62.76 -8.16
C LEU A 498 -28.18 -63.11 -9.59
N LYS A 499 -27.22 -63.56 -10.40
CA LYS A 499 -27.50 -64.18 -11.70
C LYS A 499 -28.48 -65.32 -11.47
N THR A 500 -29.61 -65.30 -12.16
CA THR A 500 -30.52 -66.44 -12.18
C THR A 500 -29.80 -67.56 -12.92
N ASN A 501 -29.36 -68.59 -12.17
CA ASN A 501 -28.80 -69.80 -12.76
C ASN A 501 -29.91 -70.48 -13.56
N TYR A 502 -29.82 -70.37 -14.88
CA TYR A 502 -30.64 -71.14 -15.78
C TYR A 502 -29.82 -72.39 -16.16
N GLU A 503 -30.19 -73.55 -15.61
CA GLU A 503 -29.89 -74.80 -16.28
C GLU A 503 -30.81 -74.85 -17.51
N PRO A 504 -30.26 -74.82 -18.73
CA PRO A 504 -31.09 -74.96 -19.91
C PRO A 504 -31.65 -76.38 -19.87
N ASN A 505 -32.95 -76.52 -19.58
CA ASN A 505 -33.68 -77.76 -19.87
C ASN A 505 -33.77 -77.88 -21.39
N ILE A 506 -32.66 -78.28 -22.01
CA ILE A 506 -32.64 -78.79 -23.38
C ILE A 506 -33.25 -80.20 -23.29
N SER A 507 -34.57 -80.28 -23.20
CA SER A 507 -35.29 -81.44 -23.74
C SER A 507 -35.39 -81.24 -25.25
N GLU A 508 -34.35 -81.65 -25.96
CA GLU A 508 -34.27 -81.58 -27.44
C GLU A 508 -35.14 -82.64 -28.14
N ASP A 509 -35.83 -83.52 -27.42
CA ASP A 509 -36.70 -84.53 -28.01
C ASP A 509 -38.17 -84.14 -27.83
N ASN A 510 -38.76 -83.53 -28.88
CA ASN A 510 -40.15 -83.72 -29.37
C ASN A 510 -40.72 -82.53 -30.17
N LEU A 511 -39.93 -81.88 -31.02
CA LEU A 511 -40.45 -80.91 -32.01
C LEU A 511 -40.08 -81.29 -33.45
N SER A 512 -40.39 -82.54 -33.81
CA SER A 512 -40.56 -82.94 -35.20
C SER A 512 -42.04 -82.91 -35.58
N ASP A 513 -42.34 -82.07 -36.57
CA ASP A 513 -43.47 -82.13 -37.50
C ASP A 513 -44.91 -82.21 -36.96
N SER A 514 -45.55 -81.04 -36.95
CA SER A 514 -46.95 -80.93 -37.41
C SER A 514 -47.21 -79.57 -38.08
N ARG A 515 -46.45 -79.27 -39.15
CA ARG A 515 -46.90 -78.35 -40.18
C ARG A 515 -47.74 -79.12 -41.18
N LEU A 516 -49.04 -79.29 -40.90
CA LEU A 516 -50.01 -79.66 -41.93
C LEU A 516 -51.34 -78.96 -41.68
N SER A 517 -51.80 -78.36 -42.76
CA SER A 517 -53.01 -77.57 -42.93
C SER A 517 -54.23 -78.11 -42.20
N ASN A 518 -54.86 -77.25 -41.39
CA ASN A 518 -56.31 -77.21 -41.36
C ASN A 518 -56.81 -75.78 -41.22
N SER A 519 -57.48 -75.35 -42.27
CA SER A 519 -58.25 -74.11 -42.40
C SER A 519 -59.45 -74.19 -41.44
N GLY A 520 -59.24 -73.69 -40.24
CA GLY A 520 -60.26 -73.47 -39.22
C GLY A 520 -59.56 -72.76 -38.07
N CYS A 521 -59.92 -71.50 -37.83
CA CYS A 521 -59.32 -70.67 -36.79
C CYS A 521 -59.64 -71.27 -35.42
N ASN A 522 -58.84 -72.24 -34.97
CA ASN A 522 -58.97 -72.79 -33.64
C ASN A 522 -58.21 -71.86 -32.70
N MET A 523 -58.98 -71.03 -32.01
CA MET A 523 -58.57 -70.01 -31.05
C MET A 523 -57.44 -70.47 -30.12
N LYS A 524 -57.40 -71.77 -29.80
CA LYS A 524 -56.39 -72.48 -29.00
C LYS A 524 -54.97 -72.39 -29.56
N THR A 525 -54.76 -72.56 -30.88
CA THR A 525 -53.42 -72.55 -31.50
C THR A 525 -52.82 -71.14 -31.53
N SER A 526 -53.66 -70.12 -31.71
CA SER A 526 -53.27 -68.70 -31.65
C SER A 526 -52.95 -68.27 -30.22
N LEU A 527 -53.73 -68.72 -29.24
CA LEU A 527 -53.51 -68.51 -27.80
C LEU A 527 -52.18 -69.10 -27.32
N LEU A 528 -51.89 -70.35 -27.68
CA LEU A 528 -50.63 -71.02 -27.33
C LEU A 528 -49.42 -70.32 -27.94
N ARG A 529 -49.51 -69.85 -29.20
CA ARG A 529 -48.43 -69.07 -29.83
C ARG A 529 -48.14 -67.76 -29.08
N VAL A 530 -49.16 -67.11 -28.51
CA VAL A 530 -48.98 -65.89 -27.70
C VAL A 530 -48.32 -66.19 -26.36
N ILE A 531 -48.66 -67.32 -25.72
CA ILE A 531 -47.99 -67.77 -24.49
C ILE A 531 -46.50 -67.98 -24.74
N PHE A 532 -46.14 -68.75 -25.78
CA PHE A 532 -44.75 -68.97 -26.17
C PHE A 532 -43.99 -67.67 -26.49
N GLN A 533 -44.63 -66.68 -27.12
CA GLN A 533 -44.00 -65.38 -27.39
C GLN A 533 -43.73 -64.57 -26.10
N VAL A 534 -44.59 -64.70 -25.09
CA VAL A 534 -44.42 -64.02 -23.80
C VAL A 534 -43.32 -64.70 -22.98
N GLU A 535 -43.24 -66.03 -23.02
CA GLU A 535 -42.15 -66.81 -22.40
C GLU A 535 -40.78 -66.50 -23.05
N ASP A 536 -40.70 -66.41 -24.37
CA ASP A 536 -39.48 -66.01 -25.11
C ASP A 536 -39.04 -64.57 -24.76
N GLN A 537 -39.99 -63.64 -24.59
CA GLN A 537 -39.68 -62.29 -24.10
C GLN A 537 -39.18 -62.28 -22.65
N GLU A 538 -39.67 -63.17 -21.81
CA GLU A 538 -39.16 -63.33 -20.45
C GLU A 538 -37.70 -63.79 -20.46
N GLU A 539 -37.38 -64.76 -21.31
CA GLU A 539 -36.02 -65.30 -21.46
C GLU A 539 -35.03 -64.25 -21.97
N ILE A 540 -35.43 -63.47 -22.98
CA ILE A 540 -34.62 -62.35 -23.50
C ILE A 540 -34.33 -61.33 -22.40
N LEU A 541 -35.31 -61.00 -21.56
CA LEU A 541 -35.16 -60.05 -20.45
C LEU A 541 -34.19 -60.59 -19.38
N ILE A 542 -34.31 -61.87 -19.03
CA ILE A 542 -33.39 -62.53 -18.09
C ILE A 542 -31.96 -62.54 -18.64
N ASN A 543 -31.77 -62.91 -19.90
CA ASN A 543 -30.48 -62.93 -20.56
C ASN A 543 -29.85 -61.54 -20.66
N TRP A 544 -30.66 -60.51 -20.94
CA TRP A 544 -30.20 -59.12 -20.92
C TRP A 544 -29.73 -58.70 -19.53
N GLY A 545 -30.50 -59.00 -18.48
CA GLY A 545 -30.14 -58.69 -17.09
C GLY A 545 -28.83 -59.38 -16.66
N ASN A 546 -28.67 -60.66 -16.99
CA ASN A 546 -27.45 -61.41 -16.74
C ASN A 546 -26.24 -60.85 -17.51
N GLY A 547 -26.44 -60.49 -18.78
CA GLY A 547 -25.40 -59.87 -19.61
C GLY A 547 -24.98 -58.49 -19.13
N PHE A 548 -25.92 -57.67 -18.63
CA PHE A 548 -25.62 -56.40 -17.98
C PHE A 548 -24.75 -56.59 -16.74
N LEU A 549 -25.17 -57.49 -15.83
CA LEU A 549 -24.43 -57.76 -14.58
C LEU A 549 -23.02 -58.32 -14.86
N GLU A 550 -22.88 -59.16 -15.90
CA GLU A 550 -21.57 -59.69 -16.32
C GLU A 550 -20.65 -58.62 -16.89
N SER A 551 -21.17 -57.77 -17.78
CA SER A 551 -20.42 -56.62 -18.31
C SER A 551 -19.99 -55.67 -17.19
N PHE A 552 -20.86 -55.46 -16.21
CA PHE A 552 -20.59 -54.62 -15.04
C PHE A 552 -19.48 -55.22 -14.16
N GLN A 553 -19.55 -56.53 -13.89
CA GLN A 553 -18.55 -57.28 -13.13
C GLN A 553 -17.18 -57.33 -13.83
N ASN A 554 -17.15 -57.46 -15.16
CA ASN A 554 -15.92 -57.46 -15.95
C ASN A 554 -15.22 -56.09 -15.98
N ASN A 555 -15.96 -55.00 -15.75
CA ASN A 555 -15.41 -53.64 -15.73
C ASN A 555 -14.92 -53.19 -14.34
N LEU A 556 -15.27 -53.90 -13.26
CA LEU A 556 -14.83 -53.58 -11.89
C LEU A 556 -13.31 -53.43 -11.74
N PRO A 557 -12.47 -54.33 -12.27
CA PRO A 557 -11.02 -54.26 -12.09
C PRO A 557 -10.38 -53.00 -12.71
N LEU A 558 -11.01 -52.45 -13.76
CA LEU A 558 -10.53 -51.26 -14.49
C LEU A 558 -10.93 -49.94 -13.81
N LEU A 559 -11.77 -50.01 -12.78
CA LEU A 559 -12.35 -48.84 -12.13
C LEU A 559 -11.29 -47.97 -11.43
N SER A 560 -10.36 -48.60 -10.71
CA SER A 560 -9.31 -47.88 -9.98
C SER A 560 -8.39 -47.12 -10.93
N GLU A 561 -7.99 -47.76 -12.04
CA GLU A 561 -7.11 -47.15 -13.05
C GLU A 561 -7.79 -45.96 -13.74
N LYS A 562 -9.08 -46.09 -14.10
CA LYS A 562 -9.86 -44.99 -14.69
C LYS A 562 -10.03 -43.81 -13.73
N LEU A 563 -10.28 -44.09 -12.44
CA LEU A 563 -10.39 -43.06 -11.40
C LEU A 563 -9.06 -42.33 -11.17
N GLU A 564 -7.96 -43.08 -11.12
CA GLU A 564 -6.63 -42.51 -11.00
C GLU A 564 -6.32 -41.57 -12.17
N HIS A 565 -6.61 -42.01 -13.41
CA HIS A 565 -6.40 -41.20 -14.60
C HIS A 565 -7.24 -39.91 -14.60
N GLN A 566 -8.53 -40.00 -14.25
CA GLN A 566 -9.40 -38.83 -14.14
C GLN A 566 -8.92 -37.83 -13.09
N ILE A 567 -8.50 -38.32 -11.92
CA ILE A 567 -7.97 -37.47 -10.85
C ILE A 567 -6.67 -36.80 -11.30
N ARG A 568 -5.78 -37.53 -11.99
CA ARG A 568 -4.53 -37.00 -12.52
C ARG A 568 -4.77 -35.85 -13.51
N LEU A 569 -5.65 -36.04 -14.48
CA LEU A 569 -6.01 -34.99 -15.45
C LEU A 569 -6.59 -33.75 -14.76
N TRP A 570 -7.45 -33.96 -13.75
CA TRP A 570 -8.02 -32.87 -12.98
C TRP A 570 -6.95 -32.10 -12.18
N VAL A 571 -6.02 -32.80 -11.53
CA VAL A 571 -4.90 -32.18 -10.79
C VAL A 571 -4.01 -31.39 -11.76
N GLU A 572 -3.67 -31.94 -12.92
CA GLU A 572 -2.89 -31.25 -13.94
C GLU A 572 -3.58 -29.95 -14.39
N GLU A 573 -4.88 -30.00 -14.72
CA GLU A 573 -5.67 -28.84 -15.12
C GLU A 573 -5.70 -27.77 -14.02
N LYS A 574 -5.94 -28.16 -12.76
CA LYS A 574 -6.05 -27.22 -11.62
C LYS A 574 -4.70 -26.74 -11.10
N SER A 575 -3.59 -27.44 -11.39
CA SER A 575 -2.24 -26.99 -11.05
C SER A 575 -1.74 -25.87 -11.97
N LEU A 576 -2.24 -25.80 -13.22
CA LEU A 576 -1.78 -24.83 -14.22
C LEU A 576 -1.99 -23.36 -13.78
N PRO A 577 -3.15 -22.94 -13.24
CA PRO A 577 -3.32 -21.59 -12.70
C PRO A 577 -2.36 -21.26 -11.54
N LEU A 578 -2.05 -22.22 -10.67
CA LEU A 578 -1.12 -22.04 -9.54
C LEU A 578 0.31 -21.82 -10.04
N LYS A 579 0.74 -22.63 -11.01
CA LYS A 579 2.04 -22.47 -11.68
C LYS A 579 2.15 -21.12 -12.38
N LYS A 580 1.08 -20.68 -13.07
CA LYS A 580 1.01 -19.34 -13.68
C LYS A 580 1.10 -18.24 -12.61
N ARG A 581 0.39 -18.37 -11.50
CA ARG A 581 0.45 -17.42 -10.38
C ARG A 581 1.88 -17.30 -9.82
N HIS A 582 2.56 -18.42 -9.59
CA HIS A 582 3.98 -18.41 -9.17
C HIS A 582 4.86 -17.67 -10.21
N SER A 583 4.70 -17.98 -11.50
CA SER A 583 5.48 -17.30 -12.56
C SER A 583 5.27 -15.78 -12.60
N LEU A 584 4.05 -15.30 -12.38
CA LEU A 584 3.73 -13.86 -12.30
C LEU A 584 4.38 -13.21 -11.07
N LYS A 585 4.39 -13.91 -9.93
CA LYS A 585 5.06 -13.43 -8.70
C LYS A 585 6.56 -13.30 -8.89
N ILE A 586 7.22 -14.28 -9.51
CA ILE A 586 8.65 -14.23 -9.85
C ILE A 586 8.93 -13.08 -10.84
N MET A 587 8.09 -12.88 -11.85
CA MET A 587 8.23 -11.76 -12.79
C MET A 587 8.14 -10.40 -12.07
N SER A 588 7.16 -10.22 -11.18
CA SER A 588 7.03 -9.02 -10.34
C SER A 588 8.28 -8.78 -9.48
N LEU A 589 8.82 -9.84 -8.88
CA LEU A 589 10.02 -9.80 -8.06
C LEU A 589 11.26 -9.37 -8.86
N ASN A 590 11.41 -9.86 -10.09
CA ASN A 590 12.50 -9.44 -10.98
C ASN A 590 12.42 -7.96 -11.36
N ILE A 591 11.21 -7.45 -11.66
CA ILE A 591 11.00 -6.01 -11.90
C ILE A 591 11.41 -5.19 -10.67
N ARG A 592 11.12 -5.69 -9.46
CA ARG A 592 11.55 -5.03 -8.21
C ARG A 592 13.07 -5.05 -8.04
N LYS A 593 13.75 -6.16 -8.34
CA LYS A 593 15.22 -6.24 -8.35
C LYS A 593 15.84 -5.17 -9.26
N ASP A 594 15.30 -5.00 -10.46
CA ASP A 594 15.77 -3.97 -11.38
C ASP A 594 15.52 -2.55 -10.85
N ARG A 595 14.34 -2.33 -10.25
CA ARG A 595 13.97 -1.03 -9.66
C ARG A 595 14.88 -0.65 -8.49
N ILE A 596 15.20 -1.57 -7.57
CA ILE A 596 16.10 -1.26 -6.45
C ILE A 596 17.51 -0.92 -6.94
N LYS A 597 17.99 -1.61 -7.98
CA LYS A 597 19.29 -1.34 -8.59
C LYS A 597 19.32 0.05 -9.24
N ALA A 598 18.30 0.38 -10.04
CA ALA A 598 18.18 1.70 -10.65
C ALA A 598 18.09 2.82 -9.60
N ALA A 599 17.33 2.61 -8.51
CA ALA A 599 17.22 3.58 -7.42
C ALA A 599 18.56 3.78 -6.69
N ARG A 600 19.30 2.70 -6.41
CA ARG A 600 20.64 2.76 -5.83
C ARG A 600 21.60 3.55 -6.73
N ASP A 601 21.65 3.23 -8.01
CA ASP A 601 22.58 3.86 -8.96
C ASP A 601 22.27 5.36 -9.12
N LEU A 602 20.98 5.72 -9.19
CA LEU A 602 20.54 7.11 -9.20
C LEU A 602 20.96 7.84 -7.92
N ARG A 603 20.68 7.28 -6.75
CA ARG A 603 21.00 7.91 -5.47
C ARG A 603 22.51 8.05 -5.27
N LEU A 604 23.29 7.07 -5.70
CA LEU A 604 24.75 7.13 -5.68
C LEU A 604 25.29 8.26 -6.56
N ALA A 605 24.71 8.47 -7.74
CA ALA A 605 25.07 9.57 -8.63
C ALA A 605 24.71 10.94 -8.01
N GLU A 606 23.57 11.04 -7.35
CA GLU A 606 23.19 12.26 -6.61
C GLU A 606 24.16 12.58 -5.49
N LEU A 607 24.49 11.61 -4.64
CA LEU A 607 25.45 11.79 -3.54
C LEU A 607 26.82 12.27 -4.06
N ARG A 608 27.33 11.66 -5.13
CA ARG A 608 28.59 12.08 -5.78
C ARG A 608 28.52 13.50 -6.31
N LYS A 609 27.40 13.86 -6.94
CA LYS A 609 27.21 15.21 -7.49
C LYS A 609 27.17 16.25 -6.36
N ASN A 610 26.45 15.96 -5.29
CA ASN A 610 26.31 16.87 -4.16
C ASN A 610 27.66 17.10 -3.46
N GLU A 611 28.43 16.03 -3.25
CA GLU A 611 29.80 16.08 -2.71
C GLU A 611 30.73 16.92 -3.60
N ALA A 612 30.75 16.66 -4.93
CA ALA A 612 31.57 17.42 -5.86
C ALA A 612 31.20 18.92 -5.94
N CYS A 613 29.91 19.26 -5.90
CA CYS A 613 29.46 20.65 -5.85
C CYS A 613 29.93 21.35 -4.58
N LEU A 614 29.85 20.68 -3.42
CA LEU A 614 30.33 21.24 -2.16
C LEU A 614 31.84 21.45 -2.18
N GLU A 615 32.61 20.44 -2.61
CA GLU A 615 34.08 20.52 -2.70
C GLU A 615 34.53 21.64 -3.64
N SER A 616 33.89 21.78 -4.81
CA SER A 616 34.20 22.87 -5.74
C SER A 616 33.92 24.25 -5.13
N HIS A 617 32.80 24.41 -4.41
CA HIS A 617 32.43 25.68 -3.79
C HIS A 617 33.37 26.04 -2.63
N LEU A 618 33.67 25.09 -1.75
CA LEU A 618 34.63 25.28 -0.66
C LEU A 618 36.05 25.49 -1.19
N GLY A 619 36.42 24.81 -2.29
CA GLY A 619 37.69 25.01 -2.98
C GLY A 619 37.87 26.45 -3.46
N ALA A 620 36.83 27.05 -4.06
CA ALA A 620 36.84 28.45 -4.48
C ALA A 620 36.96 29.42 -3.29
N ILE A 621 36.24 29.15 -2.20
CA ILE A 621 36.35 29.95 -0.96
C ILE A 621 37.76 29.89 -0.39
N ASN A 622 38.33 28.67 -0.27
CA ASN A 622 39.68 28.49 0.26
C ASN A 622 40.75 29.09 -0.65
N GLN A 623 40.56 29.04 -1.96
CA GLN A 623 41.43 29.72 -2.91
C GLN A 623 41.43 31.23 -2.67
N LEU A 624 40.25 31.85 -2.59
CA LEU A 624 40.12 33.28 -2.27
C LEU A 624 40.77 33.61 -0.93
N ALA A 625 40.52 32.79 0.09
CA ALA A 625 41.06 32.97 1.43
C ALA A 625 42.60 33.00 1.46
N ASN A 626 43.24 32.23 0.57
CA ASN A 626 44.69 32.16 0.48
C ASN A 626 45.28 33.22 -0.46
N THR A 627 44.63 33.54 -1.59
CA THR A 627 45.19 34.44 -2.60
C THR A 627 45.00 35.92 -2.24
N LEU A 628 43.86 36.28 -1.64
CA LEU A 628 43.53 37.68 -1.39
C LEU A 628 44.54 38.38 -0.45
N PRO A 629 44.95 37.80 0.70
CA PRO A 629 45.99 38.41 1.53
C PRO A 629 47.34 38.57 0.78
N MET A 630 47.69 37.61 -0.09
CA MET A 630 48.90 37.69 -0.90
C MET A 630 48.84 38.80 -1.95
N GLU A 631 47.69 38.98 -2.61
CA GLU A 631 47.47 40.08 -3.54
C GLU A 631 47.56 41.43 -2.83
N VAL A 632 46.99 41.52 -1.63
CA VAL A 632 47.02 42.73 -0.79
C VAL A 632 48.44 43.06 -0.31
N SER A 633 49.28 42.06 -0.04
CA SER A 633 50.69 42.32 0.33
C SER A 633 51.49 43.03 -0.77
N LYS A 634 51.05 42.88 -2.03
CA LYS A 634 51.62 43.56 -3.20
C LYS A 634 50.92 44.89 -3.48
N PHE A 635 50.15 45.42 -2.53
CA PHE A 635 49.47 46.70 -2.65
C PHE A 635 50.48 47.84 -2.82
N MET A 636 50.53 48.31 -4.06
CA MET A 636 51.24 49.50 -4.54
C MET A 636 52.74 49.60 -4.16
N THR A 637 53.41 50.52 -4.83
CA THR A 637 54.79 50.94 -4.58
C THR A 637 54.84 52.47 -4.47
N LEU A 638 55.92 52.99 -3.90
CA LEU A 638 56.12 54.44 -3.72
C LEU A 638 56.07 55.26 -5.02
N GLU A 639 56.31 54.63 -6.16
CA GLU A 639 56.33 55.25 -7.49
C GLU A 639 55.07 54.95 -8.32
N ASP A 640 54.04 54.34 -7.73
CA ASP A 640 52.83 54.00 -8.47
C ASP A 640 52.11 55.22 -9.07
N ALA A 641 51.68 55.09 -10.32
CA ALA A 641 51.01 56.16 -11.06
C ALA A 641 49.67 56.60 -10.44
N GLY A 642 49.07 55.73 -9.60
CA GLY A 642 47.83 56.02 -8.86
C GLY A 642 48.04 56.82 -7.57
N LEU A 643 49.29 57.09 -7.18
CA LEU A 643 49.63 57.86 -5.98
C LEU A 643 50.17 59.25 -6.32
N TYR A 644 50.13 60.16 -5.35
CA TYR A 644 50.81 61.44 -5.46
C TYR A 644 52.29 61.22 -5.86
N PRO A 645 52.83 61.92 -6.87
CA PRO A 645 54.17 61.66 -7.44
C PRO A 645 55.28 62.15 -6.49
N PHE A 646 55.35 61.53 -5.33
CA PHE A 646 56.11 61.96 -4.18
C PHE A 646 57.61 61.90 -4.47
N CYS A 647 58.11 60.76 -4.95
CA CYS A 647 59.53 60.57 -5.30
C CYS A 647 60.02 61.62 -6.31
N GLN A 648 59.19 62.02 -7.28
CA GLN A 648 59.56 63.06 -8.25
C GLN A 648 59.68 64.45 -7.61
N TRP A 649 58.79 64.79 -6.67
CA TRP A 649 58.86 66.05 -5.94
C TRP A 649 60.02 66.09 -4.96
N ILE A 650 60.32 64.98 -4.29
CA ILE A 650 61.48 64.85 -3.39
C ILE A 650 62.78 65.08 -4.18
N ARG A 651 62.99 64.39 -5.32
CA ARG A 651 64.17 64.58 -6.17
C ARG A 651 64.32 66.03 -6.67
N LYS A 652 63.20 66.71 -6.98
CA LYS A 652 63.22 68.14 -7.38
C LYS A 652 63.62 69.08 -6.24
N ILE A 653 63.21 68.78 -5.01
CA ILE A 653 63.59 69.58 -3.84
C ILE A 653 65.05 69.33 -3.48
N GLU A 654 65.49 68.07 -3.51
CA GLU A 654 66.89 67.68 -3.29
C GLU A 654 67.84 68.42 -4.25
N ALA A 655 67.60 68.35 -5.57
CA ALA A 655 68.38 69.08 -6.56
C ALA A 655 68.38 70.61 -6.32
N GLY A 656 67.23 71.17 -5.92
CA GLY A 656 67.12 72.59 -5.60
C GLY A 656 67.81 73.01 -4.31
N MET A 657 67.97 72.09 -3.34
CA MET A 657 68.76 72.31 -2.13
C MET A 657 70.27 72.24 -2.44
N GLU A 658 70.70 71.29 -3.28
CA GLU A 658 72.09 71.14 -3.72
C GLU A 658 72.57 72.36 -4.52
N GLU A 659 71.77 72.85 -5.47
CA GLU A 659 72.07 74.06 -6.26
C GLU A 659 72.26 75.30 -5.37
N LEU A 660 71.46 75.39 -4.30
CA LEU A 660 71.50 76.49 -3.34
C LEU A 660 72.72 76.44 -2.40
N GLN A 661 73.27 75.25 -2.18
CA GLN A 661 74.55 75.06 -1.49
C GLN A 661 75.73 75.41 -2.40
N ALA A 662 75.66 75.12 -3.70
CA ALA A 662 76.73 75.35 -4.67
C ALA A 662 76.95 76.82 -5.08
N HIS A 663 75.96 77.71 -4.94
CA HIS A 663 76.03 79.09 -5.44
C HIS A 663 76.35 80.15 -4.34
N THR A 664 77.04 81.23 -4.72
CA THR A 664 77.29 82.44 -3.89
C THR A 664 76.03 83.31 -3.81
N VAL A 665 75.00 82.78 -3.17
CA VAL A 665 73.72 83.48 -2.91
C VAL A 665 73.77 84.14 -1.53
N ASP A 666 73.17 85.33 -1.41
CA ASP A 666 73.03 86.06 -0.15
C ASP A 666 72.38 85.21 0.95
N VAL A 667 72.84 85.39 2.19
CA VAL A 667 72.51 84.56 3.35
C VAL A 667 71.02 84.61 3.68
N GLU A 668 70.38 85.78 3.55
CA GLU A 668 68.94 85.90 3.83
C GLU A 668 68.10 85.23 2.74
N THR A 669 68.53 85.33 1.48
CA THR A 669 67.90 84.62 0.36
C THR A 669 68.01 83.10 0.53
N LYS A 670 69.17 82.60 1.01
CA LYS A 670 69.33 81.18 1.33
C LYS A 670 68.38 80.74 2.46
N ARG A 671 68.27 81.55 3.52
CA ARG A 671 67.37 81.29 4.66
C ARG A 671 65.90 81.21 4.24
N LEU A 672 65.42 82.18 3.45
CA LEU A 672 64.03 82.23 2.97
C LEU A 672 63.70 81.06 2.04
N LYS A 673 64.62 80.70 1.14
CA LYS A 673 64.43 79.52 0.26
C LYS A 673 64.45 78.21 1.05
N MET A 674 65.30 78.06 2.07
CA MET A 674 65.26 76.88 2.96
C MET A 674 63.98 76.78 3.78
N LEU A 675 63.46 77.91 4.30
CA LEU A 675 62.13 77.96 4.93
C LEU A 675 61.02 77.51 3.96
N SER A 676 61.09 77.96 2.71
CA SER A 676 60.16 77.55 1.66
C SER A 676 60.26 76.04 1.38
N PHE A 677 61.47 75.48 1.25
CA PHE A 677 61.67 74.06 1.01
C PHE A 677 61.20 73.20 2.20
N ALA A 678 61.47 73.60 3.44
CA ALA A 678 60.97 72.91 4.63
C ALA A 678 59.43 72.85 4.63
N GLN A 679 58.76 73.98 4.36
CA GLN A 679 57.30 74.03 4.24
C GLN A 679 56.77 73.18 3.08
N ARG A 680 57.49 73.14 1.95
CA ARG A 680 57.13 72.31 0.79
C ARG A 680 57.28 70.82 1.10
N LEU A 681 58.34 70.39 1.77
CA LEU A 681 58.53 68.99 2.19
C LEU A 681 57.37 68.52 3.07
N THR A 682 56.96 69.31 4.07
CA THR A 682 55.79 69.02 4.92
C THR A 682 54.50 68.95 4.10
N ASN A 683 54.29 69.90 3.18
CA ASN A 683 53.11 69.90 2.31
C ASN A 683 53.08 68.70 1.34
N HIS A 684 54.21 68.29 0.78
CA HIS A 684 54.31 67.14 -0.12
C HIS A 684 54.11 65.83 0.63
N ARG A 685 54.59 65.70 1.87
CA ARG A 685 54.26 64.54 2.72
C ARG A 685 52.78 64.45 3.00
N ARG A 686 52.14 65.55 3.43
CA ARG A 686 50.70 65.58 3.70
C ARG A 686 49.89 65.17 2.46
N ARG A 687 50.24 65.67 1.27
CA ARG A 687 49.56 65.31 0.02
C ARG A 687 49.76 63.84 -0.36
N PHE A 688 50.94 63.28 -0.10
CA PHE A 688 51.18 61.85 -0.29
C PHE A 688 50.34 61.01 0.67
N GLU A 689 50.31 61.36 1.95
CA GLU A 689 49.49 60.68 2.96
C GLU A 689 47.99 60.74 2.61
N GLU A 690 47.47 61.91 2.21
CA GLU A 690 46.07 62.06 1.75
C GLU A 690 45.77 61.18 0.52
N SER A 691 46.70 61.12 -0.44
CA SER A 691 46.58 60.27 -1.63
C SER A 691 46.63 58.78 -1.27
N LEU A 692 47.53 58.38 -0.37
CA LEU A 692 47.70 57.00 0.08
C LEU A 692 46.49 56.53 0.88
N ASN A 693 45.94 57.38 1.76
CA ASN A 693 44.70 57.11 2.49
C ASN A 693 43.53 56.88 1.53
N SER A 694 43.41 57.73 0.51
CA SER A 694 42.36 57.60 -0.52
C SER A 694 42.49 56.29 -1.31
N ALA A 695 43.70 55.92 -1.73
CA ALA A 695 43.98 54.67 -2.43
C ALA A 695 43.72 53.43 -1.55
N THR A 696 44.11 53.51 -0.28
CA THR A 696 43.90 52.45 0.72
C THR A 696 42.42 52.23 0.99
N ASP A 697 41.62 53.29 1.10
CA ASP A 697 40.18 53.19 1.29
C ASP A 697 39.46 52.61 0.06
N LEU A 698 39.90 52.95 -1.15
CA LEU A 698 39.39 52.35 -2.39
C LEU A 698 39.71 50.84 -2.45
N TYR A 699 40.92 50.47 -2.08
CA TYR A 699 41.35 49.08 -2.08
C TYR A 699 40.66 48.26 -0.98
N ARG A 700 40.49 48.84 0.21
CA ARG A 700 39.67 48.29 1.30
C ARG A 700 38.26 47.93 0.82
N LYS A 701 37.57 48.87 0.15
CA LYS A 701 36.24 48.63 -0.42
C LYS A 701 36.24 47.50 -1.46
N THR A 702 37.34 47.32 -2.18
CA THR A 702 37.49 46.24 -3.17
C THR A 702 37.60 44.88 -2.49
N ILE A 703 38.41 44.78 -1.42
CA ILE A 703 38.53 43.58 -0.57
C ILE A 703 37.16 43.23 0.04
N GLU A 704 36.49 44.22 0.65
CA GLU A 704 35.16 44.05 1.25
C GLU A 704 34.14 43.55 0.23
N ARG A 705 34.14 44.09 -1.00
CA ARG A 705 33.26 43.66 -2.07
C ARG A 705 33.50 42.20 -2.48
N GLN A 706 34.76 41.80 -2.70
CA GLN A 706 35.08 40.43 -3.12
C GLN A 706 34.68 39.40 -2.05
N VAL A 707 34.98 39.68 -0.77
CA VAL A 707 34.55 38.81 0.33
C VAL A 707 33.02 38.79 0.43
N GLN A 708 32.35 39.93 0.24
CA GLN A 708 30.89 40.00 0.27
C GLN A 708 30.24 39.19 -0.85
N GLU A 709 30.80 39.21 -2.06
CA GLU A 709 30.34 38.36 -3.18
C GLU A 709 30.46 36.88 -2.84
N ALA A 710 31.57 36.46 -2.23
CA ALA A 710 31.75 35.09 -1.75
C ALA A 710 30.75 34.72 -0.64
N ARG A 711 30.47 35.62 0.32
CA ARG A 711 29.43 35.43 1.35
C ARG A 711 28.06 35.22 0.74
N VAL A 712 27.67 36.07 -0.22
CA VAL A 712 26.38 35.94 -0.91
C VAL A 712 26.30 34.62 -1.67
N SER A 713 27.37 34.19 -2.32
CA SER A 713 27.43 32.88 -2.96
C SER A 713 27.23 31.74 -1.95
N ASN A 714 27.87 31.83 -0.77
CA ASN A 714 27.75 30.85 0.30
C ASN A 714 26.32 30.74 0.85
N VAL A 715 25.66 31.89 1.07
CA VAL A 715 24.24 31.94 1.48
C VAL A 715 23.33 31.39 0.39
N ARG A 716 23.59 31.72 -0.88
CA ARG A 716 22.84 31.15 -2.01
C ARG A 716 22.98 29.64 -2.05
N PHE A 717 24.16 29.08 -1.81
CA PHE A 717 24.33 27.63 -1.77
C PHE A 717 23.38 27.00 -0.71
N LEU A 718 23.31 27.57 0.48
CA LEU A 718 22.38 27.12 1.54
C LEU A 718 20.92 27.14 1.10
N THR A 719 20.47 28.19 0.41
CA THR A 719 19.06 28.30 -0.02
C THR A 719 18.67 27.28 -1.10
N HIS A 720 19.64 26.66 -1.77
CA HIS A 720 19.37 25.61 -2.77
C HIS A 720 19.29 24.21 -2.16
N LEU A 721 19.60 24.05 -0.87
CA LEU A 721 19.46 22.78 -0.16
C LEU A 721 17.98 22.53 0.16
N LYS A 722 17.33 21.72 -0.68
CA LYS A 722 15.96 21.25 -0.45
C LYS A 722 15.93 19.81 0.03
N LEU A 723 15.16 19.55 1.08
CA LEU A 723 15.04 18.21 1.67
C LEU A 723 14.08 17.34 0.86
N HIS A 724 14.19 16.02 0.98
CA HIS A 724 13.31 15.08 0.26
C HIS A 724 11.82 15.32 0.51
N HIS A 725 11.40 15.66 1.73
CA HIS A 725 10.00 15.96 2.04
C HIS A 725 9.49 17.26 1.39
N GLU A 726 10.40 18.12 0.93
CA GLU A 726 10.11 19.34 0.17
C GLU A 726 10.16 19.11 -1.35
N GLY A 727 10.32 17.85 -1.80
CA GLY A 727 10.58 17.49 -3.20
C GLY A 727 12.02 17.73 -3.65
N GLY A 728 12.94 17.89 -2.70
CA GLY A 728 14.37 18.06 -2.94
C GLY A 728 15.14 16.74 -3.01
N ARG A 729 16.48 16.85 -3.00
CA ARG A 729 17.42 15.72 -3.21
C ARG A 729 18.33 15.46 -2.02
N PHE A 730 18.14 16.17 -0.92
CA PHE A 730 19.00 16.06 0.24
C PHE A 730 18.29 15.33 1.37
N SER A 731 19.02 14.43 2.02
CA SER A 731 18.61 13.90 3.32
C SER A 731 18.88 14.92 4.43
N ALA A 732 18.16 14.86 5.55
CA ALA A 732 18.37 15.78 6.67
C ALA A 732 19.81 15.74 7.20
N VAL A 733 20.40 14.55 7.28
CA VAL A 733 21.78 14.35 7.74
C VAL A 733 22.79 14.92 6.73
N GLU A 734 22.54 14.72 5.44
CA GLU A 734 23.38 15.27 4.37
C GLU A 734 23.35 16.81 4.38
N SER A 735 22.16 17.42 4.43
CA SER A 735 22.02 18.87 4.56
C SER A 735 22.73 19.41 5.79
N SER A 736 22.62 18.74 6.94
CA SER A 736 23.32 19.15 8.17
C SER A 736 24.85 19.12 8.01
N LYS A 737 25.40 18.08 7.36
CA LYS A 737 26.85 18.01 7.03
C LYS A 737 27.27 19.15 6.12
N ILE A 738 26.50 19.41 5.06
CA ILE A 738 26.77 20.49 4.10
C ILE A 738 26.70 21.85 4.80
N CYS A 739 25.65 22.12 5.57
CA CYS A 739 25.50 23.36 6.34
C CYS A 739 26.70 23.59 7.26
N THR A 740 27.13 22.55 7.98
CA THR A 740 28.32 22.63 8.86
C THR A 740 29.58 23.00 8.08
N ALA A 741 29.78 22.44 6.89
CA ALA A 741 30.93 22.73 6.05
C ALA A 741 30.88 24.17 5.48
N LEU A 742 29.70 24.64 5.08
CA LEU A 742 29.50 26.00 4.58
C LEU A 742 29.67 27.06 5.68
N VAL A 743 29.30 26.75 6.93
CA VAL A 743 29.60 27.61 8.09
C VAL A 743 31.11 27.78 8.27
N LYS A 744 31.89 26.68 8.21
CA LYS A 744 33.36 26.76 8.25
C LYS A 744 33.94 27.57 7.08
N GLY A 745 33.34 27.45 5.89
CA GLY A 745 33.70 28.30 4.74
C GLY A 745 33.41 29.79 5.02
N GLY A 746 32.32 30.10 5.72
CA GLY A 746 32.02 31.45 6.21
C GLY A 746 33.09 31.97 7.17
N ASP A 747 33.47 31.17 8.17
CA ASP A 747 34.53 31.54 9.14
C ASP A 747 35.88 31.79 8.45
N ALA A 748 36.20 31.02 7.40
CA ALA A 748 37.40 31.23 6.58
C ALA A 748 37.36 32.58 5.84
N LEU A 749 36.19 32.99 5.34
CA LEU A 749 36.02 34.32 4.71
C LEU A 749 36.19 35.46 5.71
N GLU A 750 35.69 35.32 6.94
CA GLU A 750 35.89 36.33 8.00
C GLU A 750 37.37 36.45 8.37
N THR A 751 38.05 35.30 8.50
CA THR A 751 39.48 35.26 8.77
C THR A 751 40.29 35.90 7.63
N CYS A 752 39.95 35.58 6.38
CA CYS A 752 40.55 36.19 5.19
C CYS A 752 40.37 37.71 5.15
N MET A 753 39.17 38.20 5.47
CA MET A 753 38.89 39.63 5.51
C MET A 753 39.75 40.32 6.56
N ALA A 754 39.79 39.79 7.79
CA ALA A 754 40.62 40.34 8.86
C ALA A 754 42.11 40.37 8.48
N GLN A 755 42.65 39.24 8.01
CA GLN A 755 44.05 39.13 7.57
C GLN A 755 44.37 40.10 6.44
N SER A 756 43.52 40.19 5.41
CA SER A 756 43.72 41.10 4.29
C SER A 756 43.73 42.57 4.73
N LEU A 757 42.84 42.95 5.65
CA LEU A 757 42.81 44.32 6.17
C LEU A 757 44.03 44.65 7.03
N ASP A 758 44.55 43.69 7.78
CA ASP A 758 45.76 43.90 8.59
C ASP A 758 47.01 43.99 7.71
N VAL A 759 47.14 43.13 6.70
CA VAL A 759 48.22 43.24 5.69
C VAL A 759 48.16 44.59 4.96
N LEU A 760 46.96 45.09 4.63
CA LEU A 760 46.80 46.41 4.00
C LEU A 760 47.28 47.54 4.92
N LYS A 761 46.98 47.49 6.22
CA LYS A 761 47.44 48.48 7.21
C LYS A 761 48.96 48.42 7.40
N GLU A 762 49.52 47.23 7.47
CA GLU A 762 50.97 47.03 7.55
C GLU A 762 51.66 47.64 6.34
N ARG A 763 51.15 47.35 5.13
CA ARG A 763 51.69 47.90 3.88
C ARG A 763 51.54 49.42 3.78
N HIS A 764 50.41 49.97 4.21
CA HIS A 764 50.20 51.43 4.32
C HIS A 764 51.24 52.07 5.23
N THR A 765 51.47 51.48 6.41
CA THR A 765 52.46 51.95 7.38
C THR A 765 53.88 51.86 6.80
N GLU A 766 54.21 50.77 6.10
CA GLU A 766 55.49 50.58 5.44
C GLU A 766 55.76 51.67 4.39
N LEU A 767 54.78 51.98 3.53
CA LEU A 767 54.92 53.04 2.52
C LEU A 767 55.07 54.43 3.14
N LEU A 768 54.39 54.71 4.25
CA LEU A 768 54.58 55.95 5.00
C LEU A 768 55.98 56.04 5.63
N LEU A 769 56.49 54.94 6.17
CA LEU A 769 57.84 54.85 6.73
C LEU A 769 58.91 55.04 5.65
N GLN A 770 58.76 54.40 4.49
CA GLN A 770 59.67 54.59 3.36
C GLN A 770 59.64 56.05 2.86
N ALA A 771 58.46 56.68 2.82
CA ALA A 771 58.35 58.10 2.50
C ALA A 771 59.03 59.00 3.55
N ASP A 772 58.99 58.63 4.84
CA ASP A 772 59.68 59.35 5.92
C ASP A 772 61.20 59.23 5.79
N GLN A 773 61.70 58.04 5.46
CA GLN A 773 63.13 57.80 5.25
C GLN A 773 63.71 58.66 4.13
N LEU A 774 62.93 58.93 3.07
CA LEU A 774 63.32 59.84 1.99
C LEU A 774 63.26 61.33 2.40
N LEU A 775 62.42 61.69 3.37
CA LEU A 775 62.23 63.08 3.81
C LEU A 775 63.21 63.53 4.90
N GLN A 776 63.48 62.66 5.87
CA GLN A 776 64.27 63.00 7.07
C GLN A 776 65.64 63.62 6.75
N PRO A 777 66.43 63.12 5.78
CA PRO A 777 67.71 63.73 5.42
C PRO A 777 67.55 65.18 4.93
N LEU A 778 66.57 65.44 4.08
CA LEU A 778 66.30 66.77 3.51
C LEU A 778 65.75 67.74 4.56
N GLN A 779 64.90 67.26 5.46
CA GLN A 779 64.41 68.04 6.60
C GLN A 779 65.56 68.44 7.53
N LYS A 780 66.46 67.50 7.84
CA LYS A 780 67.64 67.76 8.68
C LYS A 780 68.57 68.80 8.05
N ILE A 781 68.83 68.70 6.73
CA ILE A 781 69.62 69.70 5.99
C ILE A 781 68.96 71.09 6.08
N ALA A 782 67.64 71.17 5.87
CA ALA A 782 66.92 72.43 5.98
C ALA A 782 66.98 73.01 7.40
N GLU A 783 66.81 72.19 8.44
CA GLU A 783 66.85 72.62 9.84
C GLU A 783 68.24 73.06 10.32
N GLU A 784 69.30 72.35 9.93
CA GLU A 784 70.69 72.70 10.29
C GLU A 784 71.11 74.03 9.66
N MET A 785 70.71 74.28 8.42
CA MET A 785 70.94 75.57 7.73
C MET A 785 70.16 76.73 8.35
N LEU A 786 68.96 76.46 8.89
CA LEU A 786 68.16 77.44 9.63
C LEU A 786 68.71 77.72 11.04
N LYS A 787 69.37 76.74 11.68
CA LYS A 787 70.06 76.93 12.98
C LYS A 787 71.40 77.67 12.84
N GLY A 788 72.13 77.44 11.74
CA GLY A 788 73.44 78.07 11.48
C GLY A 788 73.38 79.58 11.20
N THR A 789 72.27 80.07 10.65
CA THR A 789 72.09 81.50 10.31
C THR A 789 71.70 82.38 11.50
N GLY A 790 71.19 81.78 12.60
CA GLY A 790 70.77 82.51 13.81
C GLY A 790 71.91 83.04 14.70
N LYS A 791 73.14 82.53 14.57
CA LYS A 791 74.28 83.01 15.38
C LYS A 791 74.95 84.28 14.85
N SER A 792 74.82 84.61 13.55
CA SER A 792 75.56 85.76 12.96
C SER A 792 74.87 87.12 13.13
N VAL A 793 73.58 87.15 13.51
CA VAL A 793 72.81 88.41 13.64
C VAL A 793 72.97 89.03 15.03
N SER A 794 73.29 88.22 16.06
CA SER A 794 73.55 88.69 17.43
C SER A 794 74.83 89.53 17.55
N ASP A 795 75.85 89.28 16.72
CA ASP A 795 77.13 90.01 16.80
C ASP A 795 77.16 91.32 16.00
N LYS A 796 76.22 91.53 15.06
CA LYS A 796 76.11 92.80 14.33
C LYS A 796 75.35 93.89 15.08
N TYR A 797 74.58 93.56 16.12
CA TYR A 797 73.87 94.57 16.94
C TYR A 797 74.71 95.18 18.07
N LYS A 798 75.92 94.69 18.35
CA LYS A 798 76.85 95.29 19.32
C LYS A 798 77.87 96.27 18.71
N GLN A 799 77.98 96.39 17.39
CA GLN A 799 78.93 97.30 16.73
C GLN A 799 78.35 98.65 16.25
N PHE A 800 77.04 98.88 16.36
CA PHE A 800 76.42 100.16 15.93
C PHE A 800 76.13 101.16 17.07
N ARG A 801 76.71 100.97 18.27
CA ARG A 801 76.58 101.93 19.40
C ARG A 801 77.85 102.72 19.77
N HIS A 802 78.88 102.69 18.92
CA HIS A 802 80.03 103.60 19.04
C HIS A 802 80.49 104.10 17.67
N LYS A 803 79.88 105.19 17.19
CA LYS A 803 80.56 106.39 16.66
C LYS A 803 79.54 107.36 16.03
N LYS A 804 79.45 108.52 16.70
CA LYS A 804 78.89 109.84 16.33
C LYS A 804 77.42 109.90 15.90
#